data_AF-A0A5Q3L7P0-F1
#
_entry.id   AF-A0A5Q3L7P0-F1
#
_cell.length_a   1.000
_cell.length_b   1.000
_cell.length_c   1.000
_cell.angle_alpha   90.00
_cell.angle_beta   90.00
_cell.angle_gamma   90.00
#
_symmetry.space_group_name_H-M   'P 1'
#
loop_
_entity.id
_entity.type
_entity.pdbx_description
1 polymer ?
#
loop_
_entity_poly.entity_id
_entity_poly.type
_entity_poly.pdbx_seq_one_letter_code
_entity_poly.pdbx_strand_id
1 'polypeptide(L)'
;MWPHLFSAQSSARQDTNSLEGMQQSPLQIEKLEPRLLLAGDPILLDLNPGVNPSNPQAFVEMNGLLFFTANGGTTGQELWRSDGTAGGTFLVKDIYTGSPSSYAYYLTNVNGTLFFAANDGTNGVELWRSDGTSAGTQLVKDIQIGGGSSSPTYLTNVNGAVYFSASKFDAGGSFGRELWMSDGTSAGTVLIKDINPGISSSNPYSLTNVSGNLFFAATNGSVGVELWKSDGTNGGTVLVKDIYNGAFSSYPTYITNVNGIAFFQGANASVGQELWKSDGTSAGTVLVKDINIGAGFSSPSWLINVNNTLFFSASNGTSGQELWKSDGTSSGTQLVKDINFGSGFSSPSYLTNVNNTLFFRATDGTNGVELWRSQGDSGNTVLVKDIYSGALASNPRYLANVGGTLYFSADNGTQGTELWMSNGTLAGTMLVGDLRLGAVGSYPVYMRNAGGRLFFTADNGSVGQEFWILSTDVTPPSLNITPDGVGANSSPIVFTFQFSEAVSGFTQGDIALANGIAGTFTTVNVATYTLQVTPAADGNVSVTVGNGVAFDGAGNGNLGDMATVFFDASPPNLQITPNNTTTNVSPVNFTFQFSEAVSGFAVNDIVITNGTAGTFTVVDGDTYTLQVLPTTDGQVTVSVPMGAAFDAGANPNPAASASITFGTVDTVAKAFAEILRRAADPGGYAYWSQIEASQGTKAMVEGLLRSGERYGIVVEDAYQGYLDRTSFGDSGRNYWIQNLVNRNLTITQFQSQILASGEYLANNPVNFPFIGSLSIDVWGRPITTAEQDYFANKLNTGTPPGGIVEEFFANENWRHYAINMSYLEFLGRPADPGGDAFWENYLETTGPLIAMLIAILNTDEFFS
;
A
#
# COMPACT_ATOMS: atom_id res chain seq x y z
N MET A 1 1.36 60.50 5.53
CA MET A 1 0.98 61.73 4.80
C MET A 1 0.33 61.31 3.49
N TRP A 2 -0.98 61.44 3.40
CA TRP A 2 -1.71 61.40 2.11
C TRP A 2 -1.51 62.73 1.36
N PRO A 3 -1.70 62.77 0.03
CA PRO A 3 -2.95 63.36 -0.51
C PRO A 3 -3.52 62.53 -1.70
N HIS A 4 -4.83 62.29 -1.82
CA HIS A 4 -5.92 63.17 -2.34
C HIS A 4 -5.71 63.61 -3.82
N LEU A 5 -6.67 63.73 -4.75
CA LEU A 5 -8.13 63.51 -4.90
C LEU A 5 -8.47 63.86 -6.39
N PHE A 6 -9.36 63.10 -7.03
CA PHE A 6 -10.39 63.40 -8.06
C PHE A 6 -10.32 64.54 -9.11
N SER A 7 -10.72 64.19 -10.35
CA SER A 7 -11.75 64.87 -11.19
C SER A 7 -12.41 63.79 -12.10
N ALA A 8 -13.72 63.54 -12.20
CA ALA A 8 -14.97 64.30 -12.35
C ALA A 8 -15.33 64.66 -13.82
N GLN A 9 -16.33 63.95 -14.40
CA GLN A 9 -17.63 64.47 -14.89
C GLN A 9 -18.19 63.82 -16.18
N SER A 10 -19.45 63.39 -16.09
CA SER A 10 -20.61 63.68 -16.98
C SER A 10 -21.65 62.56 -16.76
N SER A 11 -22.97 62.74 -16.76
CA SER A 11 -23.88 63.85 -17.02
C SER A 11 -25.23 63.49 -16.38
N ALA A 12 -25.99 64.49 -15.95
CA ALA A 12 -27.31 64.34 -15.33
C ALA A 12 -28.43 64.01 -16.34
N ARG A 13 -29.37 63.16 -15.92
CA ARG A 13 -30.81 63.33 -16.19
C ARG A 13 -31.58 62.92 -14.93
N GLN A 14 -32.38 63.85 -14.43
CA GLN A 14 -33.37 63.63 -13.39
C GLN A 14 -34.58 62.91 -14.01
N ASP A 15 -35.03 61.83 -13.37
CA ASP A 15 -36.43 61.46 -13.35
C ASP A 15 -36.78 61.01 -11.92
N THR A 16 -37.85 61.61 -11.42
CA THR A 16 -38.39 61.48 -10.07
C THR A 16 -39.15 60.17 -9.93
N ASN A 17 -38.77 59.33 -8.96
CA ASN A 17 -39.72 58.49 -8.22
C ASN A 17 -39.13 58.07 -6.86
N SER A 18 -39.98 58.17 -5.86
CA SER A 18 -39.76 58.01 -4.42
C SER A 18 -39.18 56.65 -4.02
N LEU A 19 -38.06 56.68 -3.28
CA LEU A 19 -37.57 55.56 -2.46
C LEU A 19 -37.61 55.98 -0.99
N GLU A 20 -38.78 55.80 -0.35
CA GLU A 20 -38.87 55.65 1.09
C GLU A 20 -39.29 54.20 1.36
N GLY A 21 -38.49 53.47 2.15
CA GLY A 21 -38.85 52.15 2.67
C GLY A 21 -37.93 51.00 2.27
N MET A 22 -36.62 51.10 2.52
CA MET A 22 -35.79 49.90 2.71
C MET A 22 -35.46 49.76 4.19
N GLN A 23 -36.37 49.11 4.92
CA GLN A 23 -36.06 48.47 6.19
C GLN A 23 -34.93 47.47 5.93
N GLN A 24 -33.79 47.66 6.59
CA GLN A 24 -32.76 46.63 6.67
C GLN A 24 -33.36 45.41 7.37
N SER A 25 -33.63 44.36 6.59
CA SER A 25 -33.93 43.03 7.12
C SER A 25 -32.67 42.53 7.83
N PRO A 26 -32.67 42.27 9.14
CA PRO A 26 -31.52 41.66 9.79
C PRO A 26 -31.32 40.27 9.18
N LEU A 27 -30.07 39.99 8.78
CA LEU A 27 -29.63 38.68 8.32
C LEU A 27 -30.04 37.65 9.37
N GLN A 28 -31.10 36.88 9.12
CA GLN A 28 -31.38 35.69 9.91
C GLN A 28 -30.36 34.64 9.48
N ILE A 29 -29.35 34.46 10.33
CA ILE A 29 -28.55 33.25 10.29
C ILE A 29 -29.51 32.14 10.73
N GLU A 30 -30.10 31.43 9.77
CA GLU A 30 -30.78 30.18 10.06
C GLU A 30 -29.79 29.29 10.80
N LYS A 31 -30.21 28.83 11.97
CA LYS A 31 -29.46 27.86 12.75
C LYS A 31 -29.45 26.59 11.93
N LEU A 32 -28.32 26.28 11.28
CA LEU A 32 -28.12 24.99 10.63
C LEU A 32 -28.48 23.91 11.64
N GLU A 33 -29.58 23.19 11.40
CA GLU A 33 -29.88 21.96 12.11
C GLU A 33 -28.63 21.07 12.03
N PRO A 34 -28.19 20.47 13.14
CA PRO A 34 -27.05 19.58 13.11
C PRO A 34 -27.42 18.37 12.24
N ARG A 35 -27.02 18.41 10.96
CA ARG A 35 -26.97 17.23 10.10
C ARG A 35 -25.91 16.32 10.70
N LEU A 36 -26.31 15.43 11.60
CA LEU A 36 -25.56 14.19 11.78
C LEU A 36 -25.66 13.47 10.43
N LEU A 37 -24.57 13.45 9.66
CA LEU A 37 -24.43 12.63 8.44
C LEU A 37 -24.52 11.16 8.85
N LEU A 38 -25.73 10.68 9.08
CA LEU A 38 -26.06 9.28 9.34
C LEU A 38 -26.50 8.57 8.04
N ALA A 39 -26.63 9.31 6.94
CA ALA A 39 -26.93 8.84 5.59
C ALA A 39 -26.47 9.88 4.55
N GLY A 40 -26.33 9.47 3.28
CA GLY A 40 -25.97 10.37 2.17
C GLY A 40 -27.13 11.29 1.78
N ASP A 41 -26.91 12.20 0.82
CA ASP A 41 -28.03 12.92 0.20
C ASP A 41 -28.78 11.96 -0.76
N PRO A 42 -30.12 11.90 -0.71
CA PRO A 42 -30.90 11.10 -1.64
C PRO A 42 -30.65 11.50 -3.11
N ILE A 43 -30.41 10.52 -3.96
CA ILE A 43 -30.16 10.67 -5.39
C ILE A 43 -31.47 10.39 -6.14
N LEU A 44 -31.90 11.34 -6.97
CA LEU A 44 -33.00 11.17 -7.93
C LEU A 44 -32.46 10.65 -9.26
N LEU A 45 -33.11 9.63 -9.82
CA LEU A 45 -32.94 9.19 -11.19
C LEU A 45 -34.26 9.38 -11.95
N ASP A 46 -34.26 10.32 -12.91
CA ASP A 46 -35.39 10.54 -13.83
C ASP A 46 -35.38 9.47 -14.92
N LEU A 47 -36.27 8.49 -14.80
CA LEU A 47 -36.36 7.37 -15.74
C LEU A 47 -37.23 7.69 -16.96
N ASN A 48 -37.99 8.78 -16.92
CA ASN A 48 -38.83 9.28 -18.00
C ASN A 48 -38.45 10.74 -18.31
N PRO A 49 -37.32 10.95 -19.02
CA PRO A 49 -36.71 12.27 -19.14
C PRO A 49 -37.71 13.38 -19.50
N GLY A 50 -37.92 14.32 -18.57
CA GLY A 50 -38.85 15.44 -18.76
C GLY A 50 -39.71 15.74 -17.54
N VAL A 51 -40.90 16.28 -17.77
CA VAL A 51 -41.84 16.66 -16.68
C VAL A 51 -42.83 15.55 -16.32
N ASN A 52 -42.77 14.41 -17.02
CA ASN A 52 -43.73 13.33 -16.85
C ASN A 52 -43.16 12.29 -15.88
N PRO A 53 -43.93 11.87 -14.87
CA PRO A 53 -43.43 10.92 -13.87
C PRO A 53 -43.17 9.53 -14.45
N SER A 54 -42.12 8.88 -13.97
CA SER A 54 -41.85 7.46 -14.24
C SER A 54 -42.68 6.51 -13.36
N ASN A 55 -43.22 6.98 -12.22
CA ASN A 55 -44.01 6.19 -11.26
C ASN A 55 -43.43 4.80 -10.94
N PRO A 56 -42.20 4.72 -10.38
CA PRO A 56 -41.62 3.45 -9.96
C PRO A 56 -42.47 2.77 -8.88
N GLN A 57 -42.60 1.45 -8.96
CA GLN A 57 -43.36 0.67 -7.98
C GLN A 57 -42.95 -0.81 -7.97
N ALA A 58 -43.57 -1.61 -7.10
CA ALA A 58 -43.37 -3.07 -7.00
C ALA A 58 -41.91 -3.48 -6.71
N PHE A 59 -41.29 -2.83 -5.73
CA PHE A 59 -39.86 -3.00 -5.41
C PHE A 59 -39.57 -4.36 -4.78
N VAL A 60 -38.66 -5.12 -5.41
CA VAL A 60 -38.22 -6.45 -4.97
C VAL A 60 -36.71 -6.54 -5.07
N GLU A 61 -36.10 -7.09 -4.02
CA GLU A 61 -34.65 -7.36 -4.01
C GLU A 61 -34.37 -8.76 -4.58
N MET A 62 -33.34 -8.85 -5.42
CA MET A 62 -32.82 -10.09 -5.95
C MET A 62 -31.31 -9.99 -6.16
N ASN A 63 -30.54 -10.74 -5.36
CA ASN A 63 -29.08 -10.84 -5.43
C ASN A 63 -28.37 -9.47 -5.27
N GLY A 64 -28.85 -8.64 -4.34
CA GLY A 64 -28.31 -7.30 -4.08
C GLY A 64 -28.78 -6.22 -5.05
N LEU A 65 -29.52 -6.58 -6.10
CA LEU A 65 -30.13 -5.65 -7.05
C LEU A 65 -31.59 -5.38 -6.70
N LEU A 66 -32.06 -4.18 -7.00
CA LEU A 66 -33.47 -3.85 -6.95
C LEU A 66 -34.13 -4.07 -8.32
N PHE A 67 -35.25 -4.78 -8.32
CA PHE A 67 -36.17 -4.90 -9.44
C PHE A 67 -37.47 -4.17 -9.15
N PHE A 68 -38.01 -3.50 -10.15
CA PHE A 68 -39.20 -2.67 -10.02
C PHE A 68 -39.83 -2.43 -11.38
N THR A 69 -41.02 -1.82 -11.39
CA THR A 69 -41.63 -1.35 -12.63
C THR A 69 -41.68 0.16 -12.70
N ALA A 70 -41.36 0.73 -13.85
CA ALA A 70 -41.40 2.17 -14.09
C ALA A 70 -41.70 2.48 -15.56
N ASN A 71 -42.27 3.65 -15.81
CA ASN A 71 -42.53 4.19 -17.14
C ASN A 71 -41.26 4.81 -17.71
N GLY A 72 -40.79 4.31 -18.86
CA GLY A 72 -39.62 4.85 -19.57
C GLY A 72 -39.92 6.00 -20.54
N GLY A 73 -41.17 6.50 -20.56
CA GLY A 73 -41.65 7.51 -21.50
C GLY A 73 -42.03 6.94 -22.86
N THR A 74 -41.09 6.26 -23.54
CA THR A 74 -41.32 5.66 -24.86
C THR A 74 -41.69 4.17 -24.79
N THR A 75 -41.43 3.51 -23.67
CA THR A 75 -41.67 2.06 -23.47
C THR A 75 -42.86 1.76 -22.56
N GLY A 76 -43.60 2.78 -22.08
CA GLY A 76 -44.60 2.57 -21.04
C GLY A 76 -44.02 1.99 -19.75
N GLN A 77 -44.88 1.52 -18.84
CA GLN A 77 -44.49 0.90 -17.57
C GLN A 77 -44.06 -0.56 -17.76
N GLU A 78 -42.76 -0.79 -17.56
CA GLU A 78 -42.06 -2.04 -17.86
C GLU A 78 -41.20 -2.50 -16.69
N LEU A 79 -40.50 -3.63 -16.82
CA LEU A 79 -39.57 -4.15 -15.81
C LEU A 79 -38.20 -3.45 -15.89
N TRP A 80 -37.76 -2.87 -14.78
CA TRP A 80 -36.47 -2.21 -14.60
C TRP A 80 -35.64 -2.89 -13.52
N ARG A 81 -34.34 -2.64 -13.55
CA ARG A 81 -33.43 -3.00 -12.46
C ARG A 81 -32.49 -1.86 -12.11
N SER A 82 -31.97 -1.88 -10.88
CA SER A 82 -30.98 -0.95 -10.36
C SER A 82 -29.99 -1.64 -9.42
N ASP A 83 -28.71 -1.31 -9.54
CA ASP A 83 -27.68 -1.59 -8.53
C ASP A 83 -27.45 -0.40 -7.58
N GLY A 84 -28.31 0.62 -7.66
CA GLY A 84 -28.19 1.88 -6.93
C GLY A 84 -27.24 2.90 -7.54
N THR A 85 -26.77 2.69 -8.77
CA THR A 85 -26.03 3.69 -9.56
C THR A 85 -26.83 4.10 -10.80
N ALA A 86 -26.53 5.27 -11.37
CA ALA A 86 -27.16 5.70 -12.62
C ALA A 86 -26.87 4.73 -13.78
N GLY A 87 -25.62 4.24 -13.89
CA GLY A 87 -25.21 3.32 -14.97
C GLY A 87 -25.79 1.90 -14.84
N GLY A 88 -26.01 1.43 -13.62
CA GLY A 88 -26.65 0.13 -13.35
C GLY A 88 -28.16 0.20 -13.21
N THR A 89 -28.78 1.37 -13.43
CA THR A 89 -30.23 1.55 -13.47
C THR A 89 -30.73 1.57 -14.91
N PHE A 90 -31.45 0.54 -15.33
CA PHE A 90 -31.92 0.45 -16.71
C PHE A 90 -33.12 -0.49 -16.90
N LEU A 91 -33.81 -0.29 -18.02
CA LEU A 91 -34.90 -1.13 -18.50
C LEU A 91 -34.39 -2.55 -18.79
N VAL A 92 -34.94 -3.55 -18.11
CA VAL A 92 -34.56 -4.95 -18.33
C VAL A 92 -35.05 -5.43 -19.70
N LYS A 93 -36.33 -5.16 -20.00
CA LYS A 93 -36.96 -5.49 -21.28
C LYS A 93 -38.22 -4.66 -21.49
N ASP A 94 -38.39 -4.17 -22.71
CA ASP A 94 -39.67 -3.67 -23.22
C ASP A 94 -40.55 -4.87 -23.58
N ILE A 95 -41.37 -5.35 -22.62
CA ILE A 95 -42.16 -6.57 -22.77
C ILE A 95 -43.35 -6.30 -23.69
N TYR A 96 -44.08 -5.21 -23.46
CA TYR A 96 -45.09 -4.73 -24.41
C TYR A 96 -44.48 -3.66 -25.31
N THR A 97 -43.92 -4.11 -26.43
CA THR A 97 -43.18 -3.26 -27.36
C THR A 97 -43.85 -1.92 -27.67
N GLY A 98 -43.11 -0.83 -27.43
CA GLY A 98 -43.54 0.55 -27.70
C GLY A 98 -44.15 1.25 -26.49
N SER A 99 -45.01 2.24 -26.72
CA SER A 99 -45.58 3.05 -25.63
C SER A 99 -46.61 2.37 -24.70
N PRO A 100 -47.28 1.25 -25.06
CA PRO A 100 -48.13 0.53 -24.11
C PRO A 100 -47.33 0.00 -22.91
N SER A 101 -48.02 -0.34 -21.81
CA SER A 101 -47.38 -0.90 -20.61
C SER A 101 -47.64 -2.39 -20.51
N SER A 102 -46.61 -3.18 -20.20
CA SER A 102 -46.76 -4.60 -19.87
C SER A 102 -47.38 -4.85 -18.50
N TYR A 103 -47.32 -3.85 -17.62
CA TYR A 103 -47.89 -3.91 -16.28
C TYR A 103 -47.37 -5.11 -15.48
N ALA A 104 -46.05 -5.23 -15.36
CA ALA A 104 -45.45 -6.31 -14.57
C ALA A 104 -45.86 -6.22 -13.09
N TYR A 105 -46.61 -7.20 -12.60
CA TYR A 105 -47.16 -7.24 -11.24
C TYR A 105 -46.67 -8.45 -10.45
N TYR A 106 -46.81 -8.38 -9.11
CA TYR A 106 -46.49 -9.47 -8.19
C TYR A 106 -45.05 -10.00 -8.34
N LEU A 107 -44.10 -9.09 -8.57
CA LEU A 107 -42.68 -9.42 -8.63
C LEU A 107 -42.30 -10.25 -7.39
N THR A 108 -41.69 -11.41 -7.63
CA THR A 108 -41.37 -12.39 -6.60
C THR A 108 -40.02 -13.02 -6.92
N ASN A 109 -39.05 -12.85 -6.03
CA ASN A 109 -37.76 -13.52 -6.14
C ASN A 109 -37.88 -15.00 -5.72
N VAL A 110 -37.55 -15.90 -6.64
CA VAL A 110 -37.52 -17.35 -6.44
C VAL A 110 -36.10 -17.82 -6.71
N ASN A 111 -35.29 -17.90 -5.66
CA ASN A 111 -33.90 -18.38 -5.70
C ASN A 111 -33.03 -17.71 -6.79
N GLY A 112 -33.14 -16.39 -6.95
CA GLY A 112 -32.36 -15.62 -7.92
C GLY A 112 -32.97 -15.54 -9.32
N THR A 113 -34.19 -16.06 -9.51
CA THR A 113 -35.02 -15.81 -10.69
C THR A 113 -36.25 -15.01 -10.29
N LEU A 114 -36.50 -13.89 -10.96
CA LEU A 114 -37.67 -13.05 -10.70
C LEU A 114 -38.86 -13.58 -11.47
N PHE A 115 -39.96 -13.87 -10.79
CA PHE A 115 -41.25 -14.22 -11.39
C PHE A 115 -42.26 -13.08 -11.24
N PHE A 116 -43.09 -12.87 -12.24
CA PHE A 116 -44.09 -11.81 -12.26
C PHE A 116 -45.19 -12.12 -13.30
N ALA A 117 -46.33 -11.42 -13.20
CA ALA A 117 -47.37 -11.45 -14.22
C ALA A 117 -47.19 -10.25 -15.16
N ALA A 118 -47.23 -10.43 -16.49
CA ALA A 118 -47.09 -9.34 -17.46
C ALA A 118 -47.79 -9.63 -18.78
N ASN A 119 -48.12 -8.55 -19.50
CA ASN A 119 -48.73 -8.57 -20.83
C ASN A 119 -47.72 -8.16 -21.92
N ASP A 120 -47.57 -8.96 -22.97
CA ASP A 120 -46.71 -8.65 -24.13
C ASP A 120 -47.48 -8.14 -25.36
N GLY A 121 -48.78 -7.87 -25.20
CA GLY A 121 -49.68 -7.46 -26.27
C GLY A 121 -50.14 -8.58 -27.20
N THR A 122 -49.64 -9.81 -27.02
CA THR A 122 -49.96 -10.97 -27.87
C THR A 122 -50.65 -12.09 -27.09
N ASN A 123 -50.12 -12.42 -25.90
CA ASN A 123 -50.55 -13.53 -25.05
C ASN A 123 -51.35 -13.06 -23.81
N GLY A 124 -51.61 -11.75 -23.71
CA GLY A 124 -52.25 -11.13 -22.53
C GLY A 124 -51.42 -11.31 -21.25
N VAL A 125 -52.06 -11.14 -20.09
CA VAL A 125 -51.39 -11.21 -18.78
C VAL A 125 -51.15 -12.67 -18.37
N GLU A 126 -49.90 -13.09 -18.46
CA GLU A 126 -49.45 -14.45 -18.21
C GLU A 126 -48.24 -14.48 -17.24
N LEU A 127 -47.73 -15.68 -16.91
CA LEU A 127 -46.57 -15.84 -16.02
C LEU A 127 -45.26 -15.62 -16.78
N TRP A 128 -44.44 -14.70 -16.30
CA TRP A 128 -43.12 -14.38 -16.82
C TRP A 128 -42.02 -14.65 -15.80
N ARG A 129 -40.79 -14.82 -16.31
CA ARG A 129 -39.57 -14.90 -15.50
C ARG A 129 -38.48 -13.99 -16.04
N SER A 130 -37.52 -13.60 -15.19
CA SER A 130 -36.33 -12.84 -15.56
C SER A 130 -35.12 -13.23 -14.68
N ASP A 131 -33.93 -13.26 -15.29
CA ASP A 131 -32.64 -13.33 -14.61
C ASP A 131 -31.98 -11.94 -14.43
N GLY A 132 -32.69 -10.88 -14.81
CA GLY A 132 -32.18 -9.51 -14.83
C GLY A 132 -31.59 -9.05 -16.16
N THR A 133 -31.62 -9.90 -17.19
CA THR A 133 -31.24 -9.54 -18.55
C THR A 133 -32.43 -9.54 -19.50
N SER A 134 -32.35 -8.78 -20.59
CA SER A 134 -33.39 -8.79 -21.64
C SER A 134 -33.58 -10.19 -22.25
N ALA A 135 -32.49 -10.92 -22.46
CA ALA A 135 -32.52 -12.26 -23.05
C ALA A 135 -33.15 -13.30 -22.11
N GLY A 136 -32.85 -13.24 -20.80
CA GLY A 136 -33.43 -14.12 -19.79
C GLY A 136 -34.84 -13.73 -19.36
N THR A 137 -35.35 -12.58 -19.79
CA THR A 137 -36.73 -12.14 -19.53
C THR A 137 -37.70 -12.73 -20.55
N GLN A 138 -38.48 -13.73 -20.13
CA GLN A 138 -39.25 -14.59 -21.02
C GLN A 138 -40.61 -14.99 -20.42
N LEU A 139 -41.60 -15.16 -21.29
CA LEU A 139 -42.86 -15.82 -20.98
C LEU A 139 -42.55 -17.26 -20.53
N VAL A 140 -43.04 -17.65 -19.37
CA VAL A 140 -42.87 -19.01 -18.85
C VAL A 140 -43.83 -19.96 -19.58
N LYS A 141 -45.10 -19.56 -19.65
CA LYS A 141 -46.17 -20.30 -20.32
C LYS A 141 -47.32 -19.36 -20.62
N ASP A 142 -47.84 -19.46 -21.85
CA ASP A 142 -49.18 -18.99 -22.19
C ASP A 142 -50.19 -19.98 -21.59
N ILE A 143 -50.67 -19.71 -20.38
CA ILE A 143 -51.62 -20.60 -19.68
C ILE A 143 -52.99 -20.53 -20.34
N GLN A 144 -53.42 -19.32 -20.74
CA GLN A 144 -54.66 -19.11 -21.47
C GLN A 144 -54.38 -18.80 -22.94
N ILE A 145 -54.31 -19.86 -23.74
CA ILE A 145 -53.83 -19.83 -25.13
C ILE A 145 -54.43 -18.68 -25.96
N GLY A 146 -53.55 -17.87 -26.56
CA GLY A 146 -53.89 -16.74 -27.43
C GLY A 146 -53.94 -15.41 -26.68
N GLY A 147 -54.72 -14.44 -27.18
CA GLY A 147 -54.81 -13.11 -26.53
C GLY A 147 -55.63 -13.06 -25.24
N GLY A 148 -55.90 -14.21 -24.60
CA GLY A 148 -56.59 -14.30 -23.31
C GLY A 148 -55.68 -13.92 -22.14
N SER A 149 -56.10 -14.06 -20.90
CA SER A 149 -55.22 -13.76 -19.75
C SER A 149 -55.55 -14.65 -18.56
N SER A 150 -54.60 -15.51 -18.20
CA SER A 150 -54.71 -16.33 -16.98
C SER A 150 -54.64 -15.50 -15.70
N SER A 151 -54.09 -14.28 -15.79
CA SER A 151 -53.96 -13.29 -14.71
C SER A 151 -53.36 -13.87 -13.42
N PRO A 152 -52.10 -14.35 -13.44
CA PRO A 152 -51.45 -14.88 -12.24
C PRO A 152 -51.37 -13.85 -11.11
N THR A 153 -51.78 -14.23 -9.90
CA THR A 153 -51.71 -13.37 -8.71
C THR A 153 -51.21 -14.14 -7.49
N TYR A 154 -50.81 -13.41 -6.43
CA TYR A 154 -50.30 -13.97 -5.18
C TYR A 154 -49.09 -14.89 -5.36
N LEU A 155 -48.19 -14.54 -6.29
CA LEU A 155 -46.96 -15.29 -6.54
C LEU A 155 -46.18 -15.46 -5.24
N THR A 156 -45.87 -16.71 -4.89
CA THR A 156 -45.26 -17.08 -3.62
C THR A 156 -44.20 -18.14 -3.84
N ASN A 157 -42.98 -17.89 -3.38
CA ASN A 157 -41.89 -18.86 -3.40
C ASN A 157 -42.09 -19.94 -2.33
N VAL A 158 -42.15 -21.21 -2.75
CA VAL A 158 -42.10 -22.36 -1.85
C VAL A 158 -41.06 -23.34 -2.39
N ASN A 159 -39.93 -23.47 -1.68
CA ASN A 159 -38.83 -24.38 -2.01
C ASN A 159 -38.31 -24.27 -3.46
N GLY A 160 -38.27 -23.07 -4.03
CA GLY A 160 -37.75 -22.82 -5.38
C GLY A 160 -38.76 -22.98 -6.51
N ALA A 161 -40.01 -23.32 -6.21
CA ALA A 161 -41.13 -23.22 -7.15
C ALA A 161 -42.00 -22.00 -6.81
N VAL A 162 -42.59 -21.38 -7.84
CA VAL A 162 -43.59 -20.31 -7.64
C VAL A 162 -44.98 -20.91 -7.64
N TYR A 163 -45.75 -20.59 -6.59
CA TYR A 163 -47.16 -20.92 -6.48
C TYR A 163 -47.99 -19.66 -6.70
N PHE A 164 -49.12 -19.79 -7.39
CA PHE A 164 -49.94 -18.64 -7.74
C PHE A 164 -51.38 -19.03 -8.04
N SER A 165 -52.25 -18.03 -8.02
CA SER A 165 -53.66 -18.14 -8.37
C SER A 165 -53.85 -17.70 -9.82
N ALA A 166 -54.46 -18.53 -10.67
CA ALA A 166 -54.70 -18.22 -12.09
C ALA A 166 -55.92 -18.94 -12.63
N SER A 167 -56.53 -18.38 -13.68
CA SER A 167 -57.64 -18.99 -14.42
C SER A 167 -57.20 -19.50 -15.78
N LYS A 168 -57.98 -20.39 -16.39
CA LYS A 168 -57.73 -20.87 -17.75
C LYS A 168 -59.05 -21.10 -18.47
N PHE A 169 -59.28 -20.41 -19.59
CA PHE A 169 -60.50 -20.61 -20.39
C PHE A 169 -60.13 -20.77 -21.87
N ASP A 170 -59.73 -21.99 -22.26
CA ASP A 170 -59.37 -22.31 -23.65
C ASP A 170 -59.91 -23.67 -24.13
N ALA A 171 -59.70 -23.96 -25.41
CA ALA A 171 -60.20 -25.18 -26.06
C ALA A 171 -59.56 -26.48 -25.51
N GLY A 172 -58.42 -26.38 -24.80
CA GLY A 172 -57.73 -27.49 -24.17
C GLY A 172 -58.22 -27.79 -22.75
N GLY A 173 -59.22 -27.07 -22.25
CA GLY A 173 -59.85 -27.27 -20.95
C GLY A 173 -60.04 -25.95 -20.20
N SER A 174 -61.22 -25.76 -19.61
CA SER A 174 -61.59 -24.55 -18.89
C SER A 174 -61.69 -24.79 -17.39
N PHE A 175 -60.93 -24.01 -16.63
CA PHE A 175 -60.89 -23.98 -15.17
C PHE A 175 -61.10 -22.55 -14.70
N GLY A 176 -61.88 -22.35 -13.64
CA GLY A 176 -61.92 -21.06 -12.95
C GLY A 176 -60.57 -20.68 -12.34
N ARG A 177 -60.56 -19.68 -11.45
CA ARG A 177 -59.36 -19.27 -10.73
C ARG A 177 -59.02 -20.32 -9.66
N GLU A 178 -57.93 -21.04 -9.91
CA GLU A 178 -57.46 -22.20 -9.14
C GLU A 178 -55.98 -22.05 -8.74
N LEU A 179 -55.44 -23.04 -8.03
CA LEU A 179 -54.05 -23.05 -7.57
C LEU A 179 -53.11 -23.69 -8.60
N TRP A 180 -52.09 -22.94 -9.00
CA TRP A 180 -51.07 -23.33 -9.96
C TRP A 180 -49.67 -23.28 -9.35
N MET A 181 -48.75 -24.00 -9.98
CA MET A 181 -47.33 -24.04 -9.67
C MET A 181 -46.51 -23.88 -10.95
N SER A 182 -45.30 -23.32 -10.83
CA SER A 182 -44.26 -23.37 -11.86
C SER A 182 -42.87 -23.58 -11.27
N ASP A 183 -42.06 -24.39 -11.94
CA ASP A 183 -40.61 -24.51 -11.73
C ASP A 183 -39.79 -23.53 -12.59
N GLY A 184 -40.47 -22.61 -13.28
CA GLY A 184 -39.88 -21.72 -14.26
C GLY A 184 -39.99 -22.19 -15.70
N THR A 185 -40.35 -23.44 -15.97
CA THR A 185 -40.49 -23.97 -17.33
C THR A 185 -41.95 -24.08 -17.77
N SER A 186 -42.22 -24.06 -19.08
CA SER A 186 -43.57 -24.29 -19.61
C SER A 186 -44.12 -25.67 -19.22
N ALA A 187 -43.25 -26.70 -19.16
CA ALA A 187 -43.63 -28.06 -18.80
C ALA A 187 -43.96 -28.19 -17.31
N GLY A 188 -43.17 -27.56 -16.44
CA GLY A 188 -43.41 -27.54 -14.99
C GLY A 188 -44.45 -26.51 -14.53
N THR A 189 -45.03 -25.74 -15.45
CA THR A 189 -46.15 -24.83 -15.15
C THR A 189 -47.48 -25.56 -15.27
N VAL A 190 -48.07 -25.93 -14.13
CA VAL A 190 -49.20 -26.85 -14.07
C VAL A 190 -50.25 -26.42 -13.04
N LEU A 191 -51.51 -26.78 -13.32
CA LEU A 191 -52.60 -26.75 -12.36
C LEU A 191 -52.30 -27.82 -11.29
N ILE A 192 -52.23 -27.43 -10.03
CA ILE A 192 -51.97 -28.39 -8.95
C ILE A 192 -53.24 -29.20 -8.68
N LYS A 193 -54.37 -28.50 -8.58
CA LYS A 193 -55.68 -29.09 -8.31
C LYS A 193 -56.79 -28.15 -8.78
N ASP A 194 -57.77 -28.72 -9.46
CA ASP A 194 -59.08 -28.09 -9.68
C ASP A 194 -59.89 -28.23 -8.39
N ILE A 195 -59.75 -27.25 -7.47
CA ILE A 195 -60.31 -27.33 -6.11
C ILE A 195 -61.84 -27.16 -6.17
N ASN A 196 -62.32 -26.24 -7.03
CA ASN A 196 -63.74 -26.05 -7.30
C ASN A 196 -64.06 -26.48 -8.74
N PRO A 197 -64.50 -27.72 -8.96
CA PRO A 197 -64.46 -28.36 -10.27
C PRO A 197 -65.09 -27.56 -11.43
N GLY A 198 -64.39 -27.57 -12.57
CA GLY A 198 -64.86 -26.99 -13.83
C GLY A 198 -64.64 -25.49 -13.92
N ILE A 199 -65.62 -24.75 -14.47
CA ILE A 199 -65.47 -23.30 -14.71
C ILE A 199 -65.63 -22.44 -13.44
N SER A 200 -66.04 -23.05 -12.34
CA SER A 200 -66.15 -22.40 -11.04
C SER A 200 -64.76 -22.10 -10.50
N SER A 201 -64.65 -21.08 -9.62
CA SER A 201 -63.36 -20.68 -9.04
C SER A 201 -63.29 -21.04 -7.57
N SER A 202 -62.16 -21.57 -7.13
CA SER A 202 -61.82 -21.70 -5.71
C SER A 202 -61.24 -20.42 -5.11
N ASN A 203 -60.80 -19.49 -5.97
CA ASN A 203 -60.22 -18.19 -5.65
C ASN A 203 -59.11 -18.26 -4.57
N PRO A 204 -57.99 -18.98 -4.80
CA PRO A 204 -56.90 -19.03 -3.82
C PRO A 204 -56.32 -17.63 -3.56
N TYR A 205 -56.19 -17.26 -2.27
CA TYR A 205 -55.54 -16.03 -1.83
C TYR A 205 -54.81 -16.22 -0.48
N SER A 206 -54.07 -15.20 -0.03
CA SER A 206 -53.21 -15.26 1.17
C SER A 206 -52.21 -16.43 1.11
N LEU A 207 -51.63 -16.66 -0.07
CA LEU A 207 -50.63 -17.71 -0.27
C LEU A 207 -49.40 -17.41 0.60
N THR A 208 -49.09 -18.31 1.54
CA THR A 208 -47.97 -18.17 2.47
C THR A 208 -47.19 -19.47 2.57
N ASN A 209 -45.88 -19.39 2.41
CA ASN A 209 -44.98 -20.51 2.70
C ASN A 209 -44.82 -20.70 4.22
N VAL A 210 -45.23 -21.86 4.72
CA VAL A 210 -45.09 -22.27 6.11
C VAL A 210 -44.26 -23.56 6.13
N SER A 211 -42.95 -23.40 6.35
CA SER A 211 -41.98 -24.50 6.42
C SER A 211 -42.05 -25.48 5.24
N GLY A 212 -42.12 -24.94 4.02
CA GLY A 212 -42.11 -25.71 2.78
C GLY A 212 -43.48 -26.22 2.32
N ASN A 213 -44.55 -25.97 3.09
CA ASN A 213 -45.92 -26.20 2.64
C ASN A 213 -46.58 -24.85 2.35
N LEU A 214 -47.36 -24.78 1.28
CA LEU A 214 -48.17 -23.61 0.99
C LEU A 214 -49.45 -23.66 1.83
N PHE A 215 -49.75 -22.61 2.59
CA PHE A 215 -51.06 -22.39 3.20
C PHE A 215 -51.77 -21.25 2.45
N PHE A 216 -53.09 -21.38 2.27
CA PHE A 216 -53.89 -20.41 1.53
C PHE A 216 -55.38 -20.53 1.90
N ALA A 217 -56.16 -19.53 1.55
CA ALA A 217 -57.61 -19.55 1.68
C ALA A 217 -58.26 -19.93 0.34
N ALA A 218 -59.23 -20.84 0.35
CA ALA A 218 -59.97 -21.26 -0.86
C ALA A 218 -61.30 -21.94 -0.52
N THR A 219 -62.18 -22.08 -1.53
CA THR A 219 -63.44 -22.84 -1.47
C THR A 219 -63.46 -23.98 -2.48
N ASN A 220 -64.14 -25.08 -2.18
CA ASN A 220 -64.41 -26.17 -3.14
C ASN A 220 -65.86 -26.13 -3.69
N GLY A 221 -66.58 -25.03 -3.47
CA GLY A 221 -67.98 -24.84 -3.88
C GLY A 221 -69.02 -25.49 -2.95
N SER A 222 -68.65 -26.48 -2.14
CA SER A 222 -69.54 -27.12 -1.14
C SER A 222 -69.27 -26.61 0.28
N VAL A 223 -68.01 -26.36 0.59
CA VAL A 223 -67.51 -25.69 1.80
C VAL A 223 -67.14 -24.26 1.42
N GLY A 224 -67.39 -23.28 2.29
CA GLY A 224 -67.00 -21.90 2.04
C GLY A 224 -65.48 -21.69 1.97
N VAL A 225 -65.05 -20.44 2.10
CA VAL A 225 -63.63 -20.09 2.05
C VAL A 225 -62.98 -20.40 3.39
N GLU A 226 -62.14 -21.43 3.38
CA GLU A 226 -61.53 -22.05 4.54
C GLU A 226 -60.01 -22.18 4.38
N LEU A 227 -59.31 -22.69 5.40
CA LEU A 227 -57.86 -22.88 5.33
C LEU A 227 -57.50 -24.16 4.57
N TRP A 228 -56.72 -24.00 3.52
CA TRP A 228 -56.16 -25.08 2.71
C TRP A 228 -54.64 -25.12 2.82
N LYS A 229 -54.08 -26.29 2.49
CA LYS A 229 -52.64 -26.45 2.31
C LYS A 229 -52.32 -27.22 1.03
N SER A 230 -51.09 -27.06 0.54
CA SER A 230 -50.53 -27.82 -0.58
C SER A 230 -49.05 -28.12 -0.37
N ASP A 231 -48.63 -29.32 -0.78
CA ASP A 231 -47.22 -29.73 -0.91
C ASP A 231 -46.72 -29.66 -2.37
N GLY A 232 -47.53 -29.08 -3.26
CA GLY A 232 -47.26 -29.03 -4.70
C GLY A 232 -47.92 -30.15 -5.51
N THR A 233 -48.56 -31.12 -4.86
CA THR A 233 -49.26 -32.21 -5.54
C THR A 233 -50.78 -32.10 -5.41
N ASN A 234 -51.51 -32.71 -6.35
CA ASN A 234 -52.98 -32.81 -6.26
C ASN A 234 -53.43 -33.53 -4.97
N GLY A 235 -52.70 -34.58 -4.57
CA GLY A 235 -53.02 -35.39 -3.38
C GLY A 235 -52.76 -34.66 -2.06
N GLY A 236 -51.69 -33.88 -1.98
CA GLY A 236 -51.36 -33.06 -0.81
C GLY A 236 -52.06 -31.70 -0.77
N THR A 237 -52.81 -31.34 -1.82
CA THR A 237 -53.66 -30.13 -1.84
C THR A 237 -55.01 -30.42 -1.20
N VAL A 238 -55.17 -30.06 0.07
CA VAL A 238 -56.31 -30.48 0.90
C VAL A 238 -56.85 -29.35 1.78
N LEU A 239 -58.15 -29.42 2.06
CA LEU A 239 -58.79 -28.64 3.11
C LEU A 239 -58.16 -29.05 4.45
N VAL A 240 -57.60 -28.10 5.19
CA VAL A 240 -57.00 -28.38 6.49
C VAL A 240 -58.10 -28.58 7.53
N LYS A 241 -59.08 -27.68 7.55
CA LYS A 241 -60.24 -27.73 8.44
C LYS A 241 -61.35 -26.84 7.89
N ASP A 242 -62.58 -27.34 7.97
CA ASP A 242 -63.80 -26.51 7.86
C ASP A 242 -64.00 -25.81 9.22
N ILE A 243 -63.47 -24.59 9.34
CA ILE A 243 -63.53 -23.80 10.58
C ILE A 243 -64.93 -23.22 10.74
N TYR A 244 -65.53 -22.76 9.64
CA TYR A 244 -66.92 -22.31 9.61
C TYR A 244 -67.81 -23.31 8.86
N ASN A 245 -68.28 -24.32 9.60
CA ASN A 245 -69.10 -25.43 9.11
C ASN A 245 -70.01 -25.13 7.89
N GLY A 246 -69.81 -25.91 6.83
CA GLY A 246 -70.66 -25.93 5.64
C GLY A 246 -70.31 -24.83 4.64
N ALA A 247 -71.33 -24.21 4.03
CA ALA A 247 -71.13 -23.23 2.97
C ALA A 247 -70.70 -21.83 3.46
N PHE A 248 -70.53 -21.65 4.76
CA PHE A 248 -70.04 -20.40 5.34
C PHE A 248 -68.51 -20.35 5.29
N SER A 249 -67.94 -19.15 5.38
CA SER A 249 -66.51 -18.92 5.23
C SER A 249 -65.89 -18.43 6.53
N SER A 250 -64.77 -19.02 6.93
CA SER A 250 -63.92 -18.51 8.00
C SER A 250 -63.03 -17.35 7.58
N TYR A 251 -62.91 -17.08 6.28
CA TYR A 251 -62.06 -16.04 5.65
C TYR A 251 -60.62 -15.97 6.20
N PRO A 252 -59.81 -17.05 6.08
CA PRO A 252 -58.41 -17.00 6.50
C PRO A 252 -57.66 -15.88 5.77
N THR A 253 -57.00 -15.01 6.52
CA THR A 253 -56.19 -13.92 5.98
C THR A 253 -55.05 -13.57 6.93
N TYR A 254 -54.09 -12.77 6.46
CA TYR A 254 -52.85 -12.45 7.17
C TYR A 254 -52.12 -13.70 7.65
N ILE A 255 -52.06 -14.73 6.79
CA ILE A 255 -51.39 -15.99 7.13
C ILE A 255 -49.90 -15.69 7.30
N THR A 256 -49.39 -15.85 8.53
CA THR A 256 -48.01 -15.56 8.91
C THR A 256 -47.38 -16.81 9.50
N ASN A 257 -46.20 -17.17 8.99
CA ASN A 257 -45.41 -18.28 9.50
C ASN A 257 -44.67 -17.87 10.79
N VAL A 258 -44.92 -18.61 11.87
CA VAL A 258 -44.14 -18.51 13.12
C VAL A 258 -43.64 -19.92 13.44
N ASN A 259 -42.36 -20.18 13.15
CA ASN A 259 -41.69 -21.47 13.41
C ASN A 259 -42.42 -22.70 12.86
N GLY A 260 -42.96 -22.59 11.65
CA GLY A 260 -43.68 -23.68 10.98
C GLY A 260 -45.13 -23.85 11.40
N ILE A 261 -45.65 -22.95 12.22
CA ILE A 261 -47.07 -22.83 12.53
C ILE A 261 -47.64 -21.64 11.77
N ALA A 262 -48.74 -21.88 11.06
CA ALA A 262 -49.48 -20.84 10.37
C ALA A 262 -50.38 -20.11 11.38
N PHE A 263 -50.16 -18.81 11.61
CA PHE A 263 -51.07 -17.94 12.36
C PHE A 263 -51.88 -17.10 11.39
N PHE A 264 -53.17 -16.93 11.67
CA PHE A 264 -54.07 -16.24 10.75
C PHE A 264 -55.31 -15.71 11.46
N GLN A 265 -55.95 -14.70 10.86
CA GLN A 265 -57.32 -14.33 11.23
C GLN A 265 -58.27 -15.39 10.68
N GLY A 266 -59.17 -15.90 11.51
CA GLY A 266 -60.23 -16.83 11.08
C GLY A 266 -61.50 -16.64 11.89
N ALA A 267 -62.64 -17.11 11.36
CA ALA A 267 -63.93 -16.96 12.03
C ALA A 267 -64.79 -18.22 12.09
N ASN A 268 -65.62 -18.30 13.13
CA ASN A 268 -66.75 -19.23 13.17
C ASN A 268 -67.97 -18.59 13.86
N ALA A 269 -69.10 -19.30 13.86
CA ALA A 269 -70.37 -18.80 14.41
C ALA A 269 -70.34 -18.50 15.92
N SER A 270 -69.44 -19.13 16.68
CA SER A 270 -69.40 -19.04 18.15
C SER A 270 -68.45 -17.97 18.66
N VAL A 271 -67.34 -17.71 17.95
CA VAL A 271 -66.26 -16.83 18.41
C VAL A 271 -65.99 -15.64 17.49
N GLY A 272 -66.72 -15.49 16.36
CA GLY A 272 -66.46 -14.39 15.43
C GLY A 272 -65.05 -14.41 14.84
N GLN A 273 -64.52 -13.26 14.40
CA GLN A 273 -63.17 -13.12 13.81
C GLN A 273 -62.10 -13.02 14.90
N GLU A 274 -61.23 -14.03 14.97
CA GLU A 274 -60.25 -14.19 16.04
C GLU A 274 -58.90 -14.70 15.52
N LEU A 275 -57.91 -14.83 16.41
CA LEU A 275 -56.59 -15.37 16.08
C LEU A 275 -56.62 -16.90 16.13
N TRP A 276 -56.31 -17.53 14.99
CA TRP A 276 -56.20 -18.97 14.84
C TRP A 276 -54.77 -19.37 14.52
N LYS A 277 -54.45 -20.64 14.81
CA LYS A 277 -53.20 -21.26 14.40
C LYS A 277 -53.43 -22.63 13.76
N SER A 278 -52.49 -23.07 12.92
CA SER A 278 -52.52 -24.39 12.28
C SER A 278 -51.10 -24.94 12.09
N ASP A 279 -50.93 -26.24 12.37
CA ASP A 279 -49.76 -27.04 11.99
C ASP A 279 -49.96 -27.77 10.65
N GLY A 280 -51.04 -27.47 9.93
CA GLY A 280 -51.43 -28.15 8.69
C GLY A 280 -52.25 -29.42 8.90
N THR A 281 -52.72 -29.70 10.11
CA THR A 281 -53.69 -30.76 10.41
C THR A 281 -54.99 -30.17 10.94
N SER A 282 -56.11 -30.89 10.75
CA SER A 282 -57.40 -30.47 11.33
C SER A 282 -57.36 -30.40 12.86
N ALA A 283 -56.55 -31.24 13.52
CA ALA A 283 -56.45 -31.29 14.98
C ALA A 283 -55.61 -30.13 15.54
N GLY A 284 -54.51 -29.77 14.86
CA GLY A 284 -53.68 -28.62 15.22
C GLY A 284 -54.23 -27.28 14.73
N THR A 285 -55.33 -27.28 13.98
CA THR A 285 -56.04 -26.06 13.56
C THR A 285 -57.03 -25.62 14.63
N VAL A 286 -56.62 -24.68 15.47
CA VAL A 286 -57.34 -24.29 16.69
C VAL A 286 -57.33 -22.79 16.90
N LEU A 287 -58.37 -22.31 17.59
CA LEU A 287 -58.43 -20.96 18.13
C LEU A 287 -57.29 -20.77 19.12
N VAL A 288 -56.52 -19.70 18.99
CA VAL A 288 -55.46 -19.37 19.94
C VAL A 288 -56.06 -18.79 21.20
N LYS A 289 -56.96 -17.81 21.04
CA LYS A 289 -57.70 -17.15 22.10
C LYS A 289 -58.96 -16.51 21.52
N ASP A 290 -60.07 -16.60 22.26
CA ASP A 290 -61.25 -15.74 22.05
C ASP A 290 -60.94 -14.38 22.67
N ILE A 291 -60.43 -13.44 21.87
CA ILE A 291 -59.97 -12.12 22.36
C ILE A 291 -61.19 -11.23 22.63
N ASN A 292 -62.17 -11.20 21.73
CA ASN A 292 -63.43 -10.49 21.90
C ASN A 292 -64.57 -11.49 22.20
N ILE A 293 -64.70 -11.83 23.47
CA ILE A 293 -65.54 -12.91 24.00
C ILE A 293 -66.89 -13.07 23.29
N GLY A 294 -67.14 -14.28 22.79
CA GLY A 294 -68.37 -14.67 22.12
C GLY A 294 -68.34 -14.34 20.62
N ALA A 295 -69.49 -14.05 20.00
CA ALA A 295 -69.54 -13.79 18.56
C ALA A 295 -68.99 -12.40 18.13
N GLY A 296 -68.26 -11.71 19.03
CA GLY A 296 -67.60 -10.45 18.75
C GLY A 296 -66.41 -10.64 17.81
N PHE A 297 -65.97 -9.56 17.15
CA PHE A 297 -64.81 -9.60 16.26
C PHE A 297 -63.64 -8.91 16.94
N SER A 298 -62.51 -9.60 17.09
CA SER A 298 -61.25 -8.96 17.49
C SER A 298 -60.46 -8.40 16.31
N SER A 299 -60.78 -8.84 15.09
CA SER A 299 -60.18 -8.41 13.82
C SER A 299 -58.64 -8.39 13.83
N PRO A 300 -57.95 -9.52 14.12
CA PRO A 300 -56.49 -9.59 14.08
C PRO A 300 -55.93 -9.21 12.71
N SER A 301 -55.06 -8.21 12.67
CA SER A 301 -54.47 -7.71 11.43
C SER A 301 -53.01 -7.31 11.62
N TRP A 302 -52.28 -7.11 10.52
CA TRP A 302 -50.86 -6.75 10.52
C TRP A 302 -49.96 -7.76 11.28
N LEU A 303 -50.25 -9.05 11.14
CA LEU A 303 -49.52 -10.12 11.80
C LEU A 303 -48.05 -10.16 11.36
N ILE A 304 -47.12 -10.03 12.29
CA ILE A 304 -45.67 -10.16 12.04
C ILE A 304 -45.02 -11.06 13.08
N ASN A 305 -44.08 -11.90 12.64
CA ASN A 305 -43.21 -12.66 13.53
C ASN A 305 -41.99 -11.82 13.93
N VAL A 306 -41.80 -11.61 15.23
CA VAL A 306 -40.58 -11.00 15.79
C VAL A 306 -40.02 -11.95 16.83
N ASN A 307 -38.92 -12.64 16.51
CA ASN A 307 -38.25 -13.60 17.39
C ASN A 307 -39.21 -14.60 18.05
N ASN A 308 -40.01 -15.30 17.23
CA ASN A 308 -40.94 -16.35 17.67
C ASN A 308 -42.15 -15.83 18.44
N THR A 309 -42.28 -14.50 18.60
CA THR A 309 -43.47 -13.87 19.15
C THR A 309 -44.25 -13.25 18.01
N LEU A 310 -45.52 -13.61 17.88
CA LEU A 310 -46.43 -12.98 16.93
C LEU A 310 -46.90 -11.64 17.51
N PHE A 311 -46.71 -10.55 16.76
CA PHE A 311 -47.30 -9.25 17.05
C PHE A 311 -48.39 -8.94 16.04
N PHE A 312 -49.48 -8.33 16.50
CA PHE A 312 -50.64 -8.02 15.67
C PHE A 312 -51.52 -6.94 16.31
N SER A 313 -52.42 -6.39 15.50
CA SER A 313 -53.42 -5.41 15.91
C SER A 313 -54.76 -6.11 16.13
N ALA A 314 -55.39 -5.96 17.29
CA ALA A 314 -56.67 -6.60 17.62
C ALA A 314 -57.44 -5.87 18.73
N SER A 315 -58.74 -6.16 18.85
CA SER A 315 -59.62 -5.63 19.90
C SER A 315 -60.19 -6.70 20.81
N ASN A 316 -60.27 -6.42 22.11
CA ASN A 316 -61.00 -7.25 23.09
C ASN A 316 -62.45 -6.76 23.32
N GLY A 317 -62.96 -5.85 22.49
CA GLY A 317 -64.28 -5.25 22.64
C GLY A 317 -64.39 -4.14 23.69
N THR A 318 -63.39 -3.95 24.55
CA THR A 318 -63.39 -2.90 25.60
C THR A 318 -62.29 -1.85 25.45
N SER A 319 -61.14 -2.25 24.93
CA SER A 319 -59.92 -1.43 24.80
C SER A 319 -59.71 -0.88 23.38
N GLY A 320 -60.72 -0.94 22.50
CA GLY A 320 -60.55 -0.66 21.07
C GLY A 320 -59.52 -1.57 20.39
N GLN A 321 -59.01 -1.18 19.22
CA GLN A 321 -57.99 -1.95 18.48
C GLN A 321 -56.58 -1.48 18.86
N GLU A 322 -55.81 -2.39 19.46
CA GLU A 322 -54.55 -2.11 20.14
C GLU A 322 -53.46 -3.13 19.74
N LEU A 323 -52.25 -2.97 20.28
CA LEU A 323 -51.13 -3.88 19.99
C LEU A 323 -51.21 -5.12 20.90
N TRP A 324 -51.21 -6.29 20.28
CA TRP A 324 -51.22 -7.60 20.94
C TRP A 324 -49.97 -8.41 20.60
N LYS A 325 -49.64 -9.34 21.50
CA LYS A 325 -48.62 -10.37 21.28
C LYS A 325 -49.18 -11.76 21.53
N SER A 326 -48.59 -12.79 20.92
CA SER A 326 -48.90 -14.19 21.16
C SER A 326 -47.67 -15.09 21.01
N ASP A 327 -47.54 -16.06 21.92
CA ASP A 327 -46.61 -17.20 21.81
C ASP A 327 -47.28 -18.46 21.21
N GLY A 328 -48.54 -18.32 20.75
CA GLY A 328 -49.36 -19.42 20.27
C GLY A 328 -50.20 -20.12 21.33
N THR A 329 -50.18 -19.68 22.58
CA THR A 329 -51.06 -20.15 23.64
C THR A 329 -52.10 -19.10 24.02
N SER A 330 -53.24 -19.51 24.59
CA SER A 330 -54.24 -18.57 25.11
C SER A 330 -53.69 -17.69 26.24
N SER A 331 -52.78 -18.21 27.07
CA SER A 331 -52.19 -17.49 28.20
C SER A 331 -51.14 -16.47 27.74
N GLY A 332 -50.30 -16.82 26.75
CA GLY A 332 -49.33 -15.91 26.16
C GLY A 332 -49.91 -14.94 25.13
N THR A 333 -51.20 -15.07 24.78
CA THR A 333 -51.91 -14.11 23.93
C THR A 333 -52.46 -12.95 24.77
N GLN A 334 -51.79 -11.81 24.72
CA GLN A 334 -51.98 -10.70 25.65
C GLN A 334 -51.93 -9.34 24.95
N LEU A 335 -52.71 -8.41 25.47
CA LEU A 335 -52.60 -6.99 25.15
C LEU A 335 -51.22 -6.50 25.60
N VAL A 336 -50.43 -5.94 24.68
CA VAL A 336 -49.11 -5.40 25.01
C VAL A 336 -49.27 -4.10 25.79
N LYS A 337 -50.12 -3.20 25.28
CA LYS A 337 -50.47 -1.92 25.90
C LYS A 337 -51.81 -1.43 25.36
N ASP A 338 -52.65 -0.92 26.25
CA ASP A 338 -53.77 -0.05 25.90
C ASP A 338 -53.20 1.35 25.61
N ILE A 339 -52.90 1.63 24.35
CA ILE A 339 -52.23 2.88 23.93
C ILE A 339 -53.23 4.04 23.96
N ASN A 340 -54.43 3.83 23.40
CA ASN A 340 -55.53 4.80 23.45
C ASN A 340 -56.56 4.39 24.50
N PHE A 341 -56.31 4.79 25.74
CA PHE A 341 -56.98 4.26 26.93
C PHE A 341 -58.51 4.14 26.83
N GLY A 342 -59.04 2.98 27.24
CA GLY A 342 -60.47 2.72 27.24
C GLY A 342 -60.96 2.29 25.85
N SER A 343 -62.17 2.69 25.44
CA SER A 343 -62.73 2.24 24.15
C SER A 343 -62.15 2.98 22.93
N GLY A 344 -61.08 3.76 23.10
CA GLY A 344 -60.38 4.43 22.02
C GLY A 344 -59.62 3.43 21.15
N PHE A 345 -59.42 3.73 19.87
CA PHE A 345 -58.66 2.87 18.97
C PHE A 345 -57.29 3.48 18.73
N SER A 346 -56.20 2.79 19.06
CA SER A 346 -54.86 3.20 18.64
C SER A 346 -54.51 2.77 17.21
N SER A 347 -55.19 1.73 16.70
CA SER A 347 -55.06 1.17 15.34
C SER A 347 -53.62 0.88 14.88
N PRO A 348 -52.83 0.07 15.62
CA PRO A 348 -51.47 -0.27 15.23
C PRO A 348 -51.40 -0.86 13.83
N SER A 349 -50.52 -0.32 12.99
CA SER A 349 -50.35 -0.73 11.60
C SER A 349 -48.92 -0.44 11.11
N TYR A 350 -48.55 -0.97 9.93
CA TYR A 350 -47.17 -0.94 9.42
C TYR A 350 -46.16 -1.53 10.43
N LEU A 351 -46.51 -2.68 11.01
CA LEU A 351 -45.65 -3.38 11.96
C LEU A 351 -44.36 -3.85 11.25
N THR A 352 -43.22 -3.31 11.66
CA THR A 352 -41.90 -3.56 11.07
C THR A 352 -40.89 -3.90 12.16
N ASN A 353 -40.19 -5.02 11.98
CA ASN A 353 -39.11 -5.43 12.88
C ASN A 353 -37.79 -4.74 12.50
N VAL A 354 -37.16 -4.06 13.46
CA VAL A 354 -35.82 -3.46 13.33
C VAL A 354 -34.98 -3.94 14.51
N ASN A 355 -34.06 -4.87 14.25
CA ASN A 355 -33.15 -5.42 15.26
C ASN A 355 -33.87 -5.83 16.56
N ASN A 356 -34.97 -6.59 16.43
CA ASN A 356 -35.83 -7.09 17.51
C ASN A 356 -36.73 -6.04 18.18
N THR A 357 -36.65 -4.78 17.75
CA THR A 357 -37.58 -3.74 18.15
C THR A 357 -38.73 -3.70 17.15
N LEU A 358 -39.97 -3.84 17.62
CA LEU A 358 -41.13 -3.63 16.77
C LEU A 358 -41.38 -2.13 16.65
N PHE A 359 -41.39 -1.62 15.42
CA PHE A 359 -41.86 -0.28 15.08
C PHE A 359 -43.20 -0.36 14.38
N PHE A 360 -44.06 0.62 14.66
CA PHE A 360 -45.41 0.70 14.10
C PHE A 360 -45.93 2.13 14.25
N ARG A 361 -47.00 2.45 13.52
CA ARG A 361 -47.75 3.69 13.76
C ARG A 361 -48.96 3.43 14.65
N ALA A 362 -49.27 4.35 15.54
CA ALA A 362 -50.47 4.30 16.39
C ALA A 362 -50.82 5.69 16.94
N THR A 363 -52.03 5.85 17.49
CA THR A 363 -52.44 7.04 18.25
C THR A 363 -52.72 6.70 19.71
N ASP A 364 -52.36 7.60 20.63
CA ASP A 364 -52.76 7.54 22.04
C ASP A 364 -53.98 8.43 22.37
N GLY A 365 -54.64 8.95 21.33
CA GLY A 365 -55.76 9.89 21.46
C GLY A 365 -55.35 11.33 21.80
N THR A 366 -54.07 11.59 22.07
CA THR A 366 -53.55 12.93 22.43
C THR A 366 -52.59 13.48 21.38
N ASN A 367 -51.73 12.63 20.81
CA ASN A 367 -50.65 13.01 19.90
C ASN A 367 -50.93 12.67 18.43
N GLY A 368 -52.19 12.46 18.03
CA GLY A 368 -52.49 11.99 16.67
C GLY A 368 -51.84 10.63 16.36
N VAL A 369 -51.70 10.25 15.08
CA VAL A 369 -51.05 8.99 14.66
C VAL A 369 -49.57 9.25 14.40
N GLU A 370 -48.73 8.65 15.24
CA GLU A 370 -47.28 8.90 15.30
C GLU A 370 -46.49 7.59 15.29
N LEU A 371 -45.15 7.70 15.33
CA LEU A 371 -44.26 6.54 15.35
C LEU A 371 -44.10 5.99 16.77
N TRP A 372 -44.39 4.71 16.94
CA TRP A 372 -44.25 3.97 18.19
C TRP A 372 -43.23 2.85 18.05
N ARG A 373 -42.66 2.45 19.19
CA ARG A 373 -41.83 1.25 19.30
C ARG A 373 -42.26 0.37 20.48
N SER A 374 -41.96 -0.92 20.40
CA SER A 374 -42.20 -1.89 21.47
C SER A 374 -41.14 -2.99 21.47
N GLN A 375 -40.81 -3.50 22.66
CA GLN A 375 -40.11 -4.78 22.89
C GLN A 375 -41.08 -5.86 23.40
N GLY A 376 -42.39 -5.58 23.35
CA GLY A 376 -43.45 -6.51 23.70
C GLY A 376 -44.05 -6.38 25.09
N ASP A 377 -43.71 -5.36 25.87
CA ASP A 377 -44.38 -5.09 27.15
C ASP A 377 -44.84 -3.63 27.27
N SER A 378 -45.80 -3.37 28.16
CA SER A 378 -46.40 -2.05 28.30
C SER A 378 -45.40 -0.95 28.64
N GLY A 379 -44.40 -1.25 29.48
CA GLY A 379 -43.36 -0.30 29.90
C GLY A 379 -42.36 0.07 28.80
N ASN A 380 -42.16 -0.80 27.81
CA ASN A 380 -41.26 -0.56 26.67
C ASN A 380 -42.01 -0.19 25.39
N THR A 381 -43.34 -0.08 25.46
CA THR A 381 -44.19 0.36 24.37
C THR A 381 -44.43 1.86 24.48
N VAL A 382 -43.70 2.63 23.68
CA VAL A 382 -43.59 4.09 23.85
C VAL A 382 -43.67 4.81 22.51
N LEU A 383 -44.24 6.01 22.54
CA LEU A 383 -44.11 7.01 21.48
C LEU A 383 -42.63 7.32 21.28
N VAL A 384 -42.14 7.21 20.05
CA VAL A 384 -40.74 7.51 19.73
C VAL A 384 -40.53 9.01 19.68
N LYS A 385 -41.41 9.72 18.96
CA LYS A 385 -41.42 11.17 18.79
C LYS A 385 -42.80 11.62 18.35
N ASP A 386 -43.27 12.73 18.92
CA ASP A 386 -44.41 13.50 18.43
C ASP A 386 -43.92 14.37 17.26
N ILE A 387 -43.97 13.83 16.03
CA ILE A 387 -43.39 14.48 14.84
C ILE A 387 -44.24 15.67 14.43
N TYR A 388 -45.57 15.50 14.36
CA TYR A 388 -46.50 16.60 14.20
C TYR A 388 -47.02 16.99 15.58
N SER A 389 -46.43 18.04 16.16
CA SER A 389 -46.73 18.46 17.53
C SER A 389 -48.23 18.61 17.84
N GLY A 390 -48.65 17.99 18.95
CA GLY A 390 -50.00 18.09 19.49
C GLY A 390 -50.95 17.04 18.92
N ALA A 391 -52.25 17.34 18.81
CA ALA A 391 -53.28 16.36 18.44
C ALA A 391 -53.33 16.03 16.93
N LEU A 392 -52.42 16.59 16.13
CA LEU A 392 -52.34 16.34 14.69
C LEU A 392 -51.45 15.12 14.44
N ALA A 393 -51.59 14.50 13.27
CA ALA A 393 -50.95 13.22 12.98
C ALA A 393 -49.87 13.37 11.91
N SER A 394 -48.65 12.91 12.21
CA SER A 394 -47.57 12.82 11.23
C SER A 394 -47.75 11.70 10.20
N ASN A 395 -48.65 10.74 10.49
CA ASN A 395 -49.00 9.63 9.60
C ASN A 395 -47.80 8.80 9.09
N PRO A 396 -46.93 8.22 9.95
CA PRO A 396 -45.83 7.38 9.52
C PRO A 396 -46.29 6.23 8.61
N ARG A 397 -45.68 6.06 7.43
CA ARG A 397 -46.02 5.01 6.44
C ARG A 397 -44.77 4.46 5.77
N TYR A 398 -44.92 3.32 5.10
CA TYR A 398 -43.86 2.66 4.33
C TYR A 398 -42.60 2.36 5.15
N LEU A 399 -42.79 1.91 6.40
CA LEU A 399 -41.71 1.61 7.33
C LEU A 399 -40.77 0.52 6.78
N ALA A 400 -39.51 0.88 6.52
CA ALA A 400 -38.48 -0.01 6.00
C ALA A 400 -37.25 -0.04 6.92
N ASN A 401 -36.74 -1.25 7.19
CA ASN A 401 -35.48 -1.45 7.92
C ASN A 401 -34.31 -1.47 6.93
N VAL A 402 -33.35 -0.57 7.11
CA VAL A 402 -32.10 -0.53 6.34
C VAL A 402 -30.93 -0.48 7.31
N GLY A 403 -30.15 -1.56 7.39
CA GLY A 403 -28.96 -1.62 8.25
C GLY A 403 -29.23 -1.41 9.75
N GLY A 404 -30.47 -1.61 10.23
CA GLY A 404 -30.85 -1.34 11.62
C GLY A 404 -31.41 0.05 11.89
N THR A 405 -31.52 0.89 10.86
CA THR A 405 -32.21 2.19 10.90
C THR A 405 -33.57 2.04 10.24
N LEU A 406 -34.62 2.57 10.88
CA LEU A 406 -35.95 2.65 10.30
C LEU A 406 -36.05 3.87 9.39
N TYR A 407 -36.52 3.69 8.16
CA TYR A 407 -36.93 4.77 7.26
C TYR A 407 -38.43 4.73 7.04
N PHE A 408 -39.07 5.89 6.93
CA PHE A 408 -40.52 6.01 6.78
C PHE A 408 -40.91 7.38 6.24
N SER A 409 -42.11 7.51 5.70
CA SER A 409 -42.68 8.80 5.30
C SER A 409 -43.49 9.41 6.43
N ALA A 410 -43.33 10.69 6.75
CA ALA A 410 -44.13 11.39 7.76
C ALA A 410 -44.19 12.91 7.53
N ASP A 411 -45.19 13.57 8.11
CA ASP A 411 -45.43 15.02 8.03
C ASP A 411 -45.19 15.70 9.40
N ASN A 412 -44.39 16.76 9.43
CA ASN A 412 -44.15 17.56 10.64
C ASN A 412 -45.05 18.80 10.76
N GLY A 413 -45.94 19.02 9.79
CA GLY A 413 -46.85 20.17 9.74
C GLY A 413 -46.28 21.42 9.09
N THR A 414 -45.00 21.43 8.70
CA THR A 414 -44.36 22.58 8.04
C THR A 414 -43.81 22.25 6.66
N GLN A 415 -43.42 21.00 6.41
CA GLN A 415 -42.77 20.56 5.16
C GLN A 415 -43.59 19.51 4.39
N GLY A 416 -44.80 19.20 4.85
CA GLY A 416 -45.61 18.13 4.28
C GLY A 416 -45.00 16.74 4.53
N THR A 417 -45.52 15.72 3.83
CA THR A 417 -45.03 14.34 3.96
C THR A 417 -43.69 14.14 3.27
N GLU A 418 -42.64 13.90 4.05
CA GLU A 418 -41.25 13.77 3.62
C GLU A 418 -40.60 12.48 4.12
N LEU A 419 -39.33 12.25 3.79
CA LEU A 419 -38.55 11.08 4.21
C LEU A 419 -37.95 11.30 5.61
N TRP A 420 -38.25 10.39 6.53
CA TRP A 420 -37.78 10.38 7.90
C TRP A 420 -36.97 9.13 8.21
N MET A 421 -36.10 9.24 9.21
CA MET A 421 -35.35 8.13 9.78
C MET A 421 -35.51 8.05 11.29
N SER A 422 -35.36 6.86 11.86
CA SER A 422 -35.36 6.62 13.30
C SER A 422 -34.43 5.48 13.71
N ASN A 423 -33.62 5.70 14.75
CA ASN A 423 -32.97 4.63 15.52
C ASN A 423 -33.79 4.19 16.76
N GLY A 424 -35.04 4.66 16.86
CA GLY A 424 -35.94 4.43 17.98
C GLY A 424 -35.84 5.42 19.13
N THR A 425 -34.88 6.34 19.13
CA THR A 425 -34.80 7.40 20.15
C THR A 425 -35.42 8.71 19.64
N LEU A 426 -35.81 9.59 20.56
CA LEU A 426 -36.31 10.93 20.22
C LEU A 426 -35.28 11.72 19.39
N ALA A 427 -34.01 11.70 19.82
CA ALA A 427 -32.93 12.42 19.16
C ALA A 427 -32.56 11.81 17.80
N GLY A 428 -32.57 10.48 17.69
CA GLY A 428 -32.29 9.79 16.44
C GLY A 428 -33.50 9.67 15.51
N THR A 429 -34.61 10.38 15.79
CA THR A 429 -35.79 10.46 14.92
C THR A 429 -35.85 11.83 14.27
N MET A 430 -35.51 11.90 12.99
CA MET A 430 -35.29 13.15 12.27
C MET A 430 -35.67 13.04 10.80
N LEU A 431 -35.93 14.21 10.20
CA LEU A 431 -36.09 14.37 8.77
C LEU A 431 -34.76 14.04 8.08
N VAL A 432 -34.78 13.18 7.06
CA VAL A 432 -33.59 12.90 6.24
C VAL A 432 -33.27 14.10 5.35
N GLY A 433 -34.31 14.68 4.74
CA GLY A 433 -34.23 15.89 3.96
C GLY A 433 -35.61 16.32 3.48
N ASP A 434 -35.76 17.61 3.19
CA ASP A 434 -36.92 18.18 2.52
C ASP A 434 -36.75 17.97 1.00
N LEU A 435 -37.24 16.84 0.50
CA LEU A 435 -37.03 16.45 -0.91
C LEU A 435 -37.82 17.34 -1.85
N ARG A 436 -38.94 17.91 -1.37
CA ARG A 436 -39.74 18.90 -2.08
C ARG A 436 -39.85 20.17 -1.25
N LEU A 437 -38.92 21.08 -1.49
CA LEU A 437 -38.80 22.34 -0.76
C LEU A 437 -40.14 23.06 -0.53
N GLY A 438 -40.44 23.33 0.74
CA GLY A 438 -41.60 24.11 1.17
C GLY A 438 -42.68 23.26 1.83
N ALA A 439 -43.91 23.76 1.88
CA ALA A 439 -45.00 23.12 2.63
C ALA A 439 -45.69 21.96 1.90
N VAL A 440 -45.23 21.60 0.69
CA VAL A 440 -45.83 20.53 -0.13
C VAL A 440 -44.91 19.32 -0.07
N GLY A 441 -45.41 18.19 0.42
CA GLY A 441 -44.59 17.00 0.59
C GLY A 441 -44.21 16.30 -0.72
N SER A 442 -43.11 15.55 -0.66
CA SER A 442 -42.58 14.69 -1.70
C SER A 442 -43.24 13.30 -1.76
N TYR A 443 -44.03 12.94 -0.74
CA TYR A 443 -44.74 11.67 -0.61
C TYR A 443 -43.87 10.42 -0.87
N PRO A 444 -42.82 10.15 -0.07
CA PRO A 444 -42.00 8.96 -0.24
C PRO A 444 -42.79 7.66 -0.04
N VAL A 445 -42.77 6.78 -1.04
CA VAL A 445 -43.51 5.50 -1.04
C VAL A 445 -42.64 4.34 -1.53
N TYR A 446 -43.14 3.11 -1.37
CA TYR A 446 -42.49 1.87 -1.82
C TYR A 446 -41.05 1.67 -1.32
N MET A 447 -40.77 2.09 -0.08
CA MET A 447 -39.46 1.98 0.54
C MET A 447 -38.96 0.53 0.64
N ARG A 448 -37.77 0.26 0.11
CA ARG A 448 -37.16 -1.07 0.12
C ARG A 448 -35.65 -0.99 0.34
N ASN A 449 -35.14 -1.88 1.19
CA ASN A 449 -33.71 -2.12 1.32
C ASN A 449 -33.24 -3.10 0.23
N ALA A 450 -32.19 -2.75 -0.51
CA ALA A 450 -31.41 -3.69 -1.33
C ALA A 450 -29.92 -3.27 -1.30
N GLY A 451 -29.02 -4.23 -1.10
CA GLY A 451 -27.58 -3.95 -1.09
C GLY A 451 -27.12 -2.92 -0.04
N GLY A 452 -27.87 -2.73 1.06
CA GLY A 452 -27.56 -1.70 2.07
C GLY A 452 -28.00 -0.28 1.70
N ARG A 453 -28.80 -0.12 0.66
CA ARG A 453 -29.35 1.16 0.21
C ARG A 453 -30.86 1.17 0.35
N LEU A 454 -31.41 2.34 0.68
CA LEU A 454 -32.85 2.58 0.63
C LEU A 454 -33.24 3.02 -0.78
N PHE A 455 -34.16 2.29 -1.39
CA PHE A 455 -34.81 2.67 -2.62
C PHE A 455 -36.25 3.10 -2.33
N PHE A 456 -36.71 4.18 -2.95
CA PHE A 456 -38.08 4.65 -2.78
C PHE A 456 -38.54 5.48 -3.98
N THR A 457 -39.82 5.82 -4.00
CA THR A 457 -40.43 6.72 -5.00
C THR A 457 -40.86 8.01 -4.32
N ALA A 458 -40.54 9.17 -4.88
CA ALA A 458 -40.93 10.47 -4.35
C ALA A 458 -40.95 11.56 -5.44
N ASP A 459 -41.62 12.67 -5.18
CA ASP A 459 -41.77 13.83 -6.07
C ASP A 459 -41.00 15.04 -5.54
N ASN A 460 -39.99 15.53 -6.27
CA ASN A 460 -39.28 16.77 -5.91
C ASN A 460 -40.02 18.06 -6.32
N GLY A 461 -41.18 17.95 -6.95
CA GLY A 461 -41.99 19.05 -7.45
C GLY A 461 -41.63 19.54 -8.87
N SER A 462 -40.62 18.95 -9.53
CA SER A 462 -40.18 19.35 -10.88
C SER A 462 -40.43 18.30 -11.96
N VAL A 463 -40.31 17.01 -11.61
CA VAL A 463 -40.41 15.88 -12.56
C VAL A 463 -41.47 14.85 -12.17
N GLY A 464 -42.24 15.10 -11.11
CA GLY A 464 -43.24 14.17 -10.60
C GLY A 464 -42.60 13.02 -9.80
N GLN A 465 -43.34 11.92 -9.61
CA GLN A 465 -42.85 10.74 -8.87
C GLN A 465 -41.77 9.98 -9.63
N GLU A 466 -40.55 10.05 -9.12
CA GLU A 466 -39.34 9.45 -9.70
C GLU A 466 -38.68 8.43 -8.78
N PHE A 467 -37.65 7.77 -9.30
CA PHE A 467 -36.87 6.76 -8.59
C PHE A 467 -35.79 7.40 -7.73
N TRP A 468 -35.77 7.08 -6.43
CA TRP A 468 -34.80 7.62 -5.49
C TRP A 468 -33.99 6.54 -4.81
N ILE A 469 -32.73 6.89 -4.54
CA ILE A 469 -31.74 6.04 -3.89
C ILE A 469 -31.11 6.83 -2.74
N LEU A 470 -31.06 6.23 -1.57
CA LEU A 470 -30.36 6.77 -0.41
C LEU A 470 -29.36 5.73 0.10
N SER A 471 -28.07 6.09 0.05
CA SER A 471 -27.04 5.28 0.71
C SER A 471 -27.06 5.53 2.22
N THR A 472 -27.13 4.46 3.01
CA THR A 472 -27.03 4.55 4.48
C THR A 472 -25.60 4.41 4.98
N ASP A 473 -24.69 3.99 4.10
CA ASP A 473 -23.27 3.97 4.34
C ASP A 473 -22.62 5.07 3.51
N VAL A 474 -22.03 6.04 4.20
CA VAL A 474 -21.36 7.21 3.63
C VAL A 474 -19.87 7.18 3.89
N THR A 475 -19.35 6.10 4.48
CA THR A 475 -17.93 5.99 4.81
C THR A 475 -17.20 5.37 3.63
N PRO A 476 -16.30 6.12 2.97
CA PRO A 476 -15.42 5.53 1.97
C PRO A 476 -14.60 4.37 2.54
N PRO A 477 -14.38 3.29 1.76
CA PRO A 477 -13.45 2.25 2.17
C PRO A 477 -12.04 2.84 2.24
N SER A 478 -11.34 2.64 3.37
CA SER A 478 -9.92 3.00 3.48
C SER A 478 -9.07 1.92 2.81
N LEU A 479 -7.91 2.32 2.30
CA LEU A 479 -6.92 1.42 1.71
C LEU A 479 -5.63 1.52 2.52
N ASN A 480 -5.03 0.36 2.83
CA ASN A 480 -3.69 0.25 3.38
C ASN A 480 -2.85 -0.63 2.45
N ILE A 481 -1.75 -0.09 1.94
CA ILE A 481 -0.83 -0.79 1.05
C ILE A 481 0.44 -1.17 1.81
N THR A 482 0.84 -2.44 1.75
CA THR A 482 2.06 -2.94 2.41
C THR A 482 2.97 -3.66 1.41
N PRO A 483 4.28 -3.36 1.38
CA PRO A 483 5.25 -4.20 0.69
C PRO A 483 5.55 -5.44 1.55
N ASP A 484 5.34 -6.61 0.97
CA ASP A 484 5.56 -7.91 1.57
C ASP A 484 6.88 -8.49 1.03
N GLY A 485 7.91 -8.51 1.88
CA GLY A 485 9.25 -9.01 1.55
C GLY A 485 10.21 -8.85 2.73
N VAL A 486 11.16 -9.77 2.87
CA VAL A 486 12.08 -9.86 4.03
C VAL A 486 13.49 -9.31 3.78
N GLY A 487 13.76 -8.71 2.62
CA GLY A 487 15.07 -8.11 2.31
C GLY A 487 15.03 -7.12 1.14
N ALA A 488 15.89 -6.11 1.19
CA ALA A 488 15.97 -5.03 0.20
C ALA A 488 16.39 -5.50 -1.21
N ASN A 489 16.87 -6.73 -1.39
CA ASN A 489 17.18 -7.32 -2.71
C ASN A 489 16.12 -8.30 -3.24
N SER A 490 14.93 -8.37 -2.61
CA SER A 490 13.87 -9.31 -3.03
C SER A 490 13.23 -8.88 -4.36
N SER A 491 13.19 -9.79 -5.35
CA SER A 491 12.49 -9.56 -6.63
C SER A 491 11.79 -10.85 -7.12
N PRO A 492 10.49 -10.81 -7.44
CA PRO A 492 9.57 -9.67 -7.37
C PRO A 492 9.18 -9.32 -5.91
N ILE A 493 8.87 -8.05 -5.68
CA ILE A 493 8.29 -7.55 -4.42
C ILE A 493 6.78 -7.74 -4.49
N VAL A 494 6.18 -8.37 -3.49
CA VAL A 494 4.71 -8.46 -3.41
C VAL A 494 4.19 -7.23 -2.68
N PHE A 495 3.18 -6.55 -3.20
CA PHE A 495 2.44 -5.53 -2.46
C PHE A 495 1.06 -6.06 -2.14
N THR A 496 0.65 -6.00 -0.87
CA THR A 496 -0.72 -6.26 -0.44
C THR A 496 -1.51 -4.97 -0.35
N PHE A 497 -2.72 -4.99 -0.91
CA PHE A 497 -3.71 -3.91 -0.89
C PHE A 497 -4.85 -4.38 0.00
N GLN A 498 -4.96 -3.82 1.19
CA GLN A 498 -6.00 -4.16 2.16
C GLN A 498 -7.00 -3.02 2.28
N PHE A 499 -8.22 -3.24 1.81
CA PHE A 499 -9.34 -2.34 2.05
C PHE A 499 -9.96 -2.59 3.43
N SER A 500 -10.58 -1.57 4.04
CA SER A 500 -11.33 -1.72 5.29
C SER A 500 -12.54 -2.65 5.20
N GLU A 501 -13.04 -2.85 3.98
CA GLU A 501 -14.23 -3.64 3.66
C GLU A 501 -14.18 -4.15 2.22
N ALA A 502 -15.21 -4.89 1.82
CA ALA A 502 -15.32 -5.44 0.47
C ALA A 502 -15.54 -4.33 -0.58
N VAL A 503 -14.78 -4.38 -1.67
CA VAL A 503 -14.87 -3.42 -2.77
C VAL A 503 -15.08 -4.10 -4.13
N SER A 504 -15.55 -3.31 -5.08
CA SER A 504 -15.78 -3.67 -6.48
C SER A 504 -15.08 -2.67 -7.40
N GLY A 505 -14.81 -3.05 -8.65
CA GLY A 505 -14.18 -2.17 -9.64
C GLY A 505 -12.66 -2.03 -9.56
N PHE A 506 -12.02 -2.47 -8.47
CA PHE A 506 -10.56 -2.41 -8.35
C PHE A 506 -9.85 -3.39 -9.29
N THR A 507 -9.00 -2.87 -10.16
CA THR A 507 -8.23 -3.61 -11.16
C THR A 507 -6.75 -3.22 -11.13
N GLN A 508 -5.90 -4.00 -11.82
CA GLN A 508 -4.49 -3.65 -12.00
C GLN A 508 -4.29 -2.28 -12.67
N GLY A 509 -5.23 -1.84 -13.52
CA GLY A 509 -5.14 -0.54 -14.21
C GLY A 509 -5.22 0.67 -13.28
N ASP A 510 -5.70 0.47 -12.05
CA ASP A 510 -5.88 1.53 -11.04
C ASP A 510 -4.62 1.77 -10.19
N ILE A 511 -3.56 0.98 -10.42
CA ILE A 511 -2.31 1.01 -9.65
C ILE A 511 -1.24 1.72 -10.48
N ALA A 512 -0.76 2.86 -9.96
CA ALA A 512 0.39 3.56 -10.51
C ALA A 512 1.68 3.02 -9.88
N LEU A 513 2.70 2.74 -10.70
CA LEU A 513 4.00 2.23 -10.29
C LEU A 513 5.12 3.23 -10.59
N ALA A 514 6.09 3.34 -9.69
CA ALA A 514 7.38 3.98 -9.97
C ALA A 514 8.53 3.00 -9.70
N ASN A 515 9.53 3.00 -10.59
CA ASN A 515 10.70 2.11 -10.56
C ASN A 515 10.36 0.60 -10.50
N GLY A 516 9.25 0.18 -11.11
CA GLY A 516 8.84 -1.22 -11.14
C GLY A 516 7.91 -1.54 -12.29
N ILE A 517 7.90 -2.82 -12.66
CA ILE A 517 7.04 -3.39 -13.71
C ILE A 517 5.99 -4.28 -13.04
N ALA A 518 4.73 -4.05 -13.37
CA ALA A 518 3.61 -4.85 -12.85
C ALA A 518 3.69 -6.29 -13.36
N GLY A 519 3.63 -7.25 -12.43
CA GLY A 519 3.52 -8.68 -12.68
C GLY A 519 2.12 -9.19 -12.35
N THR A 520 2.05 -10.33 -11.67
CA THR A 520 0.79 -11.00 -11.32
C THR A 520 -0.05 -10.17 -10.34
N PHE A 521 -1.25 -9.77 -10.76
CA PHE A 521 -2.29 -9.21 -9.90
C PHE A 521 -3.26 -10.31 -9.47
N THR A 522 -3.45 -10.48 -8.16
CA THR A 522 -4.28 -11.55 -7.59
C THR A 522 -5.32 -10.99 -6.64
N THR A 523 -6.56 -11.40 -6.79
CA THR A 523 -7.62 -11.19 -5.80
C THR A 523 -7.53 -12.30 -4.76
N VAL A 524 -7.17 -11.96 -3.52
CA VAL A 524 -7.12 -12.92 -2.40
C VAL A 524 -8.52 -13.13 -1.85
N ASN A 525 -9.25 -12.03 -1.65
CA ASN A 525 -10.68 -12.00 -1.32
C ASN A 525 -11.27 -10.65 -1.77
N VAL A 526 -12.54 -10.40 -1.46
CA VAL A 526 -13.26 -9.19 -1.87
C VAL A 526 -12.75 -7.87 -1.26
N ALA A 527 -11.86 -7.91 -0.28
CA ALA A 527 -11.24 -6.74 0.37
C ALA A 527 -9.70 -6.74 0.30
N THR A 528 -9.08 -7.82 -0.19
CA THR A 528 -7.61 -8.00 -0.18
C THR A 528 -7.12 -8.43 -1.55
N TYR A 529 -6.13 -7.70 -2.06
CA TYR A 529 -5.50 -7.95 -3.36
C TYR A 529 -3.98 -7.95 -3.20
N THR A 530 -3.27 -8.61 -4.11
CA THR A 530 -1.81 -8.57 -4.16
C THR A 530 -1.30 -8.28 -5.56
N LEU A 531 -0.24 -7.48 -5.68
CA LEU A 531 0.48 -7.25 -6.93
C LEU A 531 1.95 -7.64 -6.76
N GLN A 532 2.46 -8.51 -7.63
CA GLN A 532 3.89 -8.68 -7.79
C GLN A 532 4.47 -7.53 -8.61
N VAL A 533 5.50 -6.86 -8.10
CA VAL A 533 6.20 -5.76 -8.77
C VAL A 533 7.66 -6.18 -8.95
N THR A 534 8.13 -6.21 -10.19
CA THR A 534 9.55 -6.46 -10.50
C THR A 534 10.27 -5.11 -10.53
N PRO A 535 11.20 -4.82 -9.62
CA PRO A 535 11.96 -3.57 -9.64
C PRO A 535 12.73 -3.38 -10.96
N ALA A 536 12.78 -2.14 -11.48
CA ALA A 536 13.44 -1.86 -12.75
C ALA A 536 14.93 -1.51 -12.59
N ALA A 537 15.30 -0.91 -11.46
CA ALA A 537 16.66 -0.56 -11.05
C ALA A 537 16.73 -0.42 -9.52
N ASP A 538 17.94 -0.32 -8.98
CA ASP A 538 18.14 0.00 -7.56
C ASP A 538 17.53 1.36 -7.22
N GLY A 539 16.97 1.47 -6.02
CA GLY A 539 16.27 2.64 -5.51
C GLY A 539 14.85 2.35 -5.01
N ASN A 540 14.11 3.42 -4.73
CA ASN A 540 12.75 3.31 -4.22
C ASN A 540 11.80 2.75 -5.28
N VAL A 541 11.12 1.65 -4.95
CA VAL A 541 9.98 1.11 -5.67
C VAL A 541 8.73 1.55 -4.93
N SER A 542 7.81 2.24 -5.63
CA SER A 542 6.57 2.69 -5.03
C SER A 542 5.35 2.30 -5.84
N VAL A 543 4.26 2.07 -5.10
CA VAL A 543 2.93 1.79 -5.65
C VAL A 543 1.96 2.83 -5.09
N THR A 544 1.04 3.30 -5.92
CA THR A 544 0.06 4.33 -5.53
C THR A 544 -1.30 3.98 -6.10
N VAL A 545 -2.34 4.16 -5.31
CA VAL A 545 -3.73 3.99 -5.71
C VAL A 545 -4.46 5.30 -5.42
N GLY A 546 -5.21 5.80 -6.42
CA GLY A 546 -5.98 7.04 -6.30
C GLY A 546 -7.27 6.89 -5.51
N ASN A 547 -7.94 8.01 -5.21
CA ASN A 547 -9.28 8.01 -4.63
C ASN A 547 -10.31 7.58 -5.69
N GLY A 548 -11.36 6.87 -5.26
CA GLY A 548 -12.55 6.59 -6.07
C GLY A 548 -12.33 5.68 -7.27
N VAL A 549 -11.32 4.80 -7.22
CA VAL A 549 -11.07 3.77 -8.24
C VAL A 549 -11.73 2.44 -7.88
N ALA A 550 -11.99 2.22 -6.58
CA ALA A 550 -12.71 1.07 -6.05
C ALA A 550 -13.93 1.52 -5.24
N PHE A 551 -15.02 0.77 -5.29
CA PHE A 551 -16.29 1.13 -4.66
C PHE A 551 -16.80 0.04 -3.72
N ASP A 552 -17.21 0.41 -2.52
CA ASP A 552 -17.88 -0.50 -1.60
C ASP A 552 -19.29 -0.92 -2.11
N GLY A 553 -19.99 -1.74 -1.33
CA GLY A 553 -21.38 -2.14 -1.64
C GLY A 553 -22.37 -0.97 -1.64
N ALA A 554 -22.03 0.14 -1.01
CA ALA A 554 -22.83 1.36 -0.92
C ALA A 554 -22.57 2.35 -2.08
N GLY A 555 -21.51 2.12 -2.86
CA GLY A 555 -21.08 2.96 -3.97
C GLY A 555 -20.15 4.10 -3.56
N ASN A 556 -19.59 4.10 -2.34
CA ASN A 556 -18.59 5.08 -1.95
C ASN A 556 -17.24 4.71 -2.57
N GLY A 557 -16.59 5.68 -3.21
CA GLY A 557 -15.26 5.50 -3.77
C GLY A 557 -14.19 5.51 -2.68
N ASN A 558 -13.18 4.62 -2.78
CA ASN A 558 -12.12 4.48 -1.78
C ASN A 558 -11.31 5.75 -1.52
N LEU A 559 -10.70 5.82 -0.34
CA LEU A 559 -9.55 6.71 -0.10
C LEU A 559 -8.28 6.04 -0.63
N GLY A 560 -7.46 6.80 -1.34
CA GLY A 560 -6.20 6.35 -1.92
C GLY A 560 -5.09 6.20 -0.87
N ASP A 561 -4.05 5.49 -1.26
CA ASP A 561 -2.88 5.23 -0.42
C ASP A 561 -1.61 5.00 -1.26
N MET A 562 -0.44 5.04 -0.63
CA MET A 562 0.86 4.83 -1.25
C MET A 562 1.80 4.06 -0.32
N ALA A 563 2.51 3.08 -0.89
CA ALA A 563 3.61 2.41 -0.23
C ALA A 563 4.92 2.52 -1.02
N THR A 564 6.04 2.59 -0.30
CA THR A 564 7.38 2.63 -0.89
C THR A 564 8.31 1.67 -0.15
N VAL A 565 9.17 0.97 -0.88
CA VAL A 565 10.24 0.12 -0.36
C VAL A 565 11.52 0.37 -1.14
N PHE A 566 12.67 0.36 -0.47
CA PHE A 566 13.97 0.50 -1.12
C PHE A 566 14.42 -0.86 -1.67
N PHE A 567 14.74 -0.91 -2.96
CA PHE A 567 15.30 -2.08 -3.63
C PHE A 567 16.78 -1.87 -3.95
N ASP A 568 17.61 -2.88 -3.69
CA ASP A 568 19.05 -2.86 -3.96
C ASP A 568 19.55 -4.27 -4.29
N ALA A 569 19.88 -4.51 -5.56
CA ALA A 569 20.44 -5.77 -6.05
C ALA A 569 21.93 -5.70 -6.41
N SER A 570 22.59 -4.56 -6.17
CA SER A 570 23.99 -4.36 -6.51
C SER A 570 24.90 -4.88 -5.39
N PRO A 571 25.74 -5.91 -5.60
CA PRO A 571 26.64 -6.38 -4.56
C PRO A 571 27.83 -5.43 -4.31
N PRO A 572 28.36 -5.40 -3.08
CA PRO A 572 29.54 -4.60 -2.77
C PRO A 572 30.78 -5.21 -3.45
N ASN A 573 31.48 -4.43 -4.28
CA ASN A 573 32.73 -4.84 -4.89
C ASN A 573 33.87 -4.74 -3.87
N LEU A 574 34.82 -5.69 -3.88
CA LEU A 574 35.97 -5.69 -2.97
C LEU A 574 37.28 -5.58 -3.75
N GLN A 575 38.04 -4.52 -3.48
CA GLN A 575 39.41 -4.35 -3.96
C GLN A 575 40.40 -4.61 -2.82
N ILE A 576 41.33 -5.55 -3.03
CA ILE A 576 42.42 -5.85 -2.09
C ILE A 576 43.72 -5.26 -2.66
N THR A 577 44.41 -4.41 -1.89
CA THR A 577 45.63 -3.72 -2.32
C THR A 577 46.77 -3.98 -1.34
N PRO A 578 47.89 -4.60 -1.76
CA PRO A 578 49.13 -4.60 -1.00
C PRO A 578 49.83 -3.25 -1.17
N ASN A 579 50.49 -2.75 -0.13
CA ASN A 579 51.15 -1.43 -0.19
C ASN A 579 52.30 -1.33 -1.22
N ASN A 580 52.84 -2.47 -1.70
CA ASN A 580 53.94 -2.55 -2.68
C ASN A 580 53.77 -3.76 -3.62
N THR A 581 54.54 -3.84 -4.71
CA THR A 581 54.56 -4.99 -5.65
C THR A 581 55.62 -6.04 -5.28
N THR A 582 56.73 -5.62 -4.65
CA THR A 582 57.76 -6.46 -4.02
C THR A 582 58.21 -5.80 -2.72
N THR A 583 58.65 -6.57 -1.73
CA THR A 583 59.14 -5.98 -0.46
C THR A 583 60.07 -6.92 0.31
N ASN A 584 60.98 -6.33 1.09
CA ASN A 584 61.78 -7.00 2.13
C ASN A 584 61.30 -6.61 3.54
N VAL A 585 60.18 -5.89 3.66
CA VAL A 585 59.62 -5.38 4.91
C VAL A 585 58.57 -6.35 5.46
N SER A 586 58.63 -6.62 6.76
CA SER A 586 57.66 -7.44 7.51
C SER A 586 57.20 -6.69 8.77
N PRO A 587 55.89 -6.57 9.05
CA PRO A 587 54.75 -7.15 8.32
C PRO A 587 54.37 -6.37 7.04
N VAL A 588 53.70 -7.05 6.11
CA VAL A 588 53.10 -6.44 4.92
C VAL A 588 51.67 -6.00 5.24
N ASN A 589 51.32 -4.75 4.94
CA ASN A 589 49.94 -4.27 5.10
C ASN A 589 49.13 -4.48 3.81
N PHE A 590 47.94 -5.04 3.96
CA PHE A 590 46.91 -5.15 2.93
C PHE A 590 45.72 -4.26 3.31
N THR A 591 45.21 -3.52 2.33
CA THR A 591 43.96 -2.74 2.45
C THR A 591 42.85 -3.45 1.69
N PHE A 592 41.69 -3.57 2.32
CA PHE A 592 40.45 -4.08 1.74
C PHE A 592 39.51 -2.90 1.63
N GLN A 593 39.18 -2.52 0.40
CA GLN A 593 38.26 -1.44 0.09
C GLN A 593 37.01 -2.04 -0.54
N PHE A 594 35.89 -1.96 0.16
CA PHE A 594 34.59 -2.22 -0.42
C PHE A 594 34.09 -0.96 -1.15
N SER A 595 33.25 -1.14 -2.18
CA SER A 595 32.62 -0.01 -2.91
C SER A 595 31.58 0.75 -2.09
N GLU A 596 31.16 0.17 -0.97
CA GLU A 596 30.18 0.69 -0.04
C GLU A 596 30.35 0.02 1.32
N ALA A 597 29.62 0.50 2.33
CA ALA A 597 29.70 -0.05 3.67
C ALA A 597 29.15 -1.47 3.74
N VAL A 598 29.87 -2.37 4.41
CA VAL A 598 29.49 -3.77 4.55
C VAL A 598 29.36 -4.20 6.01
N SER A 599 28.65 -5.30 6.22
CA SER A 599 28.45 -5.97 7.49
C SER A 599 28.97 -7.41 7.43
N GLY A 600 29.36 -7.96 8.59
CA GLY A 600 29.79 -9.35 8.72
C GLY A 600 31.26 -9.64 8.38
N PHE A 601 32.00 -8.70 7.78
CA PHE A 601 33.40 -8.93 7.39
C PHE A 601 34.34 -8.95 8.60
N ALA A 602 35.07 -10.06 8.78
CA ALA A 602 36.00 -10.28 9.86
C ALA A 602 37.28 -11.02 9.42
N VAL A 603 38.29 -11.05 10.29
CA VAL A 603 39.61 -11.65 9.97
C VAL A 603 39.54 -13.14 9.61
N ASN A 604 38.57 -13.88 10.16
CA ASN A 604 38.35 -15.29 9.86
C ASN A 604 37.79 -15.54 8.44
N ASP A 605 37.32 -14.49 7.77
CA ASP A 605 36.85 -14.57 6.39
C ASP A 605 37.99 -14.40 5.37
N ILE A 606 39.21 -14.17 5.85
CA ILE A 606 40.39 -13.91 5.03
C ILE A 606 41.28 -15.16 5.00
N VAL A 607 41.56 -15.64 3.79
CA VAL A 607 42.46 -16.78 3.54
C VAL A 607 43.83 -16.26 3.11
N ILE A 608 44.88 -16.65 3.85
CA ILE A 608 46.26 -16.20 3.66
C ILE A 608 47.14 -17.39 3.28
N THR A 609 48.04 -17.20 2.31
CA THR A 609 49.07 -18.17 1.93
C THR A 609 50.47 -17.57 2.05
N ASN A 610 51.45 -18.38 2.48
CA ASN A 610 52.83 -17.97 2.78
C ASN A 610 52.94 -16.79 3.77
N GLY A 611 51.99 -16.69 4.69
CA GLY A 611 52.00 -15.70 5.77
C GLY A 611 50.97 -16.02 6.83
N THR A 612 51.07 -15.34 7.97
CA THR A 612 50.10 -15.43 9.06
C THR A 612 49.42 -14.09 9.29
N ALA A 613 48.12 -14.12 9.63
CA ALA A 613 47.36 -12.92 9.99
C ALA A 613 47.96 -12.26 11.24
N GLY A 614 48.22 -10.96 11.15
CA GLY A 614 48.55 -10.08 12.26
C GLY A 614 47.34 -9.21 12.64
N THR A 615 47.59 -7.92 12.88
CA THR A 615 46.55 -6.96 13.29
C THR A 615 45.54 -6.73 12.17
N PHE A 616 44.27 -7.01 12.45
CA PHE A 616 43.12 -6.63 11.61
C PHE A 616 42.48 -5.36 12.18
N THR A 617 42.29 -4.34 11.34
CA THR A 617 41.73 -3.05 11.75
C THR A 617 40.57 -2.67 10.86
N VAL A 618 39.44 -2.33 11.48
CA VAL A 618 38.32 -1.66 10.83
C VAL A 618 38.66 -0.18 10.79
N VAL A 619 38.82 0.40 9.60
CA VAL A 619 39.13 1.83 9.44
C VAL A 619 37.83 2.63 9.47
N ASP A 620 36.85 2.20 8.68
CA ASP A 620 35.48 2.72 8.65
C ASP A 620 34.52 1.61 8.15
N GLY A 621 33.34 1.98 7.65
CA GLY A 621 32.31 1.03 7.21
C GLY A 621 32.65 0.26 5.93
N ASP A 622 33.57 0.76 5.09
CA ASP A 622 33.93 0.14 3.80
C ASP A 622 35.43 -0.17 3.66
N THR A 623 36.26 0.30 4.60
CA THR A 623 37.71 0.16 4.55
C THR A 623 38.25 -0.64 5.74
N TYR A 624 39.06 -1.66 5.44
CA TYR A 624 39.70 -2.52 6.43
C TYR A 624 41.18 -2.69 6.10
N THR A 625 42.00 -2.98 7.11
CA THR A 625 43.42 -3.31 6.91
C THR A 625 43.81 -4.58 7.65
N LEU A 626 44.74 -5.35 7.07
CA LEU A 626 45.33 -6.52 7.69
C LEU A 626 46.85 -6.47 7.55
N GLN A 627 47.55 -6.63 8.66
CA GLN A 627 48.97 -6.94 8.66
C GLN A 627 49.16 -8.43 8.38
N VAL A 628 50.02 -8.78 7.43
CA VAL A 628 50.39 -10.16 7.11
C VAL A 628 51.87 -10.33 7.34
N LEU A 629 52.24 -11.28 8.19
CA LEU A 629 53.64 -11.61 8.47
C LEU A 629 54.07 -12.71 7.48
N PRO A 630 54.97 -12.43 6.51
CA PRO A 630 55.45 -13.45 5.58
C PRO A 630 56.20 -14.57 6.32
N THR A 631 56.01 -15.82 5.90
CA THR A 631 56.68 -16.97 6.54
C THR A 631 58.01 -17.34 5.89
N THR A 632 58.12 -17.19 4.58
CA THR A 632 59.33 -17.48 3.78
C THR A 632 59.41 -16.57 2.57
N ASP A 633 60.60 -16.42 1.99
CA ASP A 633 60.81 -15.76 0.69
C ASP A 633 59.90 -16.39 -0.37
N GLY A 634 59.21 -15.56 -1.14
CA GLY A 634 58.23 -15.99 -2.14
C GLY A 634 56.94 -15.17 -2.13
N GLN A 635 55.93 -15.65 -2.85
CA GLN A 635 54.66 -14.96 -3.00
C GLN A 635 53.80 -15.11 -1.73
N VAL A 636 53.29 -13.99 -1.21
CA VAL A 636 52.30 -13.92 -0.13
C VAL A 636 50.97 -13.49 -0.75
N THR A 637 49.93 -14.32 -0.60
CA THR A 637 48.60 -14.05 -1.17
C THR A 637 47.55 -13.95 -0.06
N VAL A 638 46.70 -12.94 -0.19
CA VAL A 638 45.50 -12.74 0.63
C VAL A 638 44.29 -12.87 -0.27
N SER A 639 43.28 -13.63 0.15
CA SER A 639 42.03 -13.81 -0.59
C SER A 639 40.82 -13.76 0.34
N VAL A 640 39.71 -13.25 -0.17
CA VAL A 640 38.42 -13.17 0.50
C VAL A 640 37.41 -13.92 -0.38
N PRO A 641 36.69 -14.92 0.13
CA PRO A 641 35.71 -15.68 -0.63
C PRO A 641 34.44 -14.85 -0.88
N MET A 642 33.59 -15.36 -1.78
CA MET A 642 32.25 -14.80 -1.99
C MET A 642 31.41 -14.94 -0.73
N GLY A 643 30.64 -13.90 -0.38
CA GLY A 643 29.73 -13.92 0.77
C GLY A 643 30.41 -13.83 2.14
N ALA A 644 31.65 -13.33 2.17
CA ALA A 644 32.35 -12.96 3.40
C ALA A 644 31.80 -11.68 4.05
N ALA A 645 31.14 -10.83 3.26
CA ALA A 645 30.58 -9.56 3.67
C ALA A 645 29.28 -9.28 2.91
N PHE A 646 28.37 -8.53 3.53
CA PHE A 646 27.06 -8.18 2.96
C PHE A 646 26.81 -6.68 3.08
N ASP A 647 26.30 -6.05 2.04
CA ASP A 647 25.83 -4.66 2.08
C ASP A 647 24.50 -4.52 2.85
N ALA A 648 23.89 -3.32 2.80
CA ALA A 648 22.56 -3.07 3.36
C ALA A 648 21.43 -3.79 2.60
N GLY A 649 21.61 -4.06 1.31
CA GLY A 649 20.75 -4.87 0.45
C GLY A 649 20.73 -6.37 0.80
N ALA A 650 21.65 -6.82 1.67
CA ALA A 650 21.98 -8.22 1.92
C ALA A 650 22.57 -8.95 0.69
N ASN A 651 23.20 -8.21 -0.22
CA ASN A 651 23.94 -8.77 -1.33
C ASN A 651 25.36 -9.18 -0.89
N PRO A 652 25.82 -10.39 -1.23
CA PRO A 652 27.15 -10.87 -0.86
C PRO A 652 28.24 -10.26 -1.73
N ASN A 653 29.41 -9.94 -1.15
CA ASN A 653 30.58 -9.54 -1.92
C ASN A 653 31.04 -10.67 -2.88
N PRO A 654 31.55 -10.36 -4.07
CA PRO A 654 32.30 -11.30 -4.90
C PRO A 654 33.64 -11.68 -4.27
N ALA A 655 34.21 -12.83 -4.68
CA ALA A 655 35.55 -13.23 -4.24
C ALA A 655 36.63 -12.30 -4.81
N ALA A 656 37.64 -11.97 -4.00
CA ALA A 656 38.77 -11.13 -4.40
C ALA A 656 40.09 -11.66 -3.83
N SER A 657 41.22 -11.38 -4.50
CA SER A 657 42.54 -11.77 -4.03
C SER A 657 43.63 -10.81 -4.49
N ALA A 658 44.68 -10.65 -3.69
CA ALA A 658 45.88 -9.92 -4.07
C ALA A 658 47.14 -10.61 -3.57
N SER A 659 48.27 -10.39 -4.25
CA SER A 659 49.56 -11.01 -3.91
C SER A 659 50.72 -10.02 -3.97
N ILE A 660 51.76 -10.26 -3.17
CA ILE A 660 53.04 -9.55 -3.18
C ILE A 660 54.19 -10.55 -3.13
N THR A 661 55.37 -10.23 -3.67
CA THR A 661 56.57 -11.07 -3.52
C THR A 661 57.46 -10.54 -2.39
N PHE A 662 57.79 -11.38 -1.41
CA PHE A 662 58.69 -11.08 -0.29
C PHE A 662 60.09 -11.69 -0.49
N GLY A 663 61.17 -10.96 -0.20
CA GLY A 663 62.56 -11.48 -0.27
C GLY A 663 63.60 -10.66 0.50
N THR A 664 64.68 -11.29 0.96
CA THR A 664 65.76 -10.67 1.77
C THR A 664 66.91 -10.11 0.90
N VAL A 665 67.61 -9.04 1.35
CA VAL A 665 68.73 -8.39 0.60
C VAL A 665 70.10 -8.95 1.04
N ASP A 666 70.97 -9.30 0.08
CA ASP A 666 72.39 -9.66 0.32
C ASP A 666 73.28 -8.41 0.42
N THR A 667 73.53 -7.98 1.66
CA THR A 667 74.28 -6.77 2.02
C THR A 667 75.77 -6.86 1.67
N VAL A 668 76.39 -8.03 1.75
CA VAL A 668 77.83 -8.21 1.43
C VAL A 668 78.06 -8.07 -0.06
N ALA A 669 77.22 -8.69 -0.90
CA ALA A 669 77.32 -8.56 -2.34
C ALA A 669 77.19 -7.10 -2.80
N LYS A 670 76.22 -6.36 -2.23
CA LYS A 670 76.00 -4.95 -2.54
C LYS A 670 77.16 -4.06 -2.12
N ALA A 671 77.69 -4.24 -0.90
CA ALA A 671 78.83 -3.46 -0.42
C ALA A 671 80.08 -3.64 -1.29
N PHE A 672 80.33 -4.85 -1.79
CA PHE A 672 81.43 -5.10 -2.74
C PHE A 672 81.23 -4.38 -4.07
N ALA A 673 80.04 -4.50 -4.65
CA ALA A 673 79.72 -3.90 -5.93
C ALA A 673 79.91 -2.38 -5.91
N GLU A 674 79.43 -1.71 -4.86
CA GLU A 674 79.43 -0.24 -4.81
C GLU A 674 80.73 0.34 -4.24
N ILE A 675 81.30 -0.23 -3.16
CA ILE A 675 82.50 0.33 -2.51
C ILE A 675 83.77 -0.01 -3.30
N LEU A 676 83.87 -1.26 -3.76
CA LEU A 676 85.06 -1.79 -4.46
C LEU A 676 84.88 -1.88 -5.98
N ARG A 677 83.72 -1.49 -6.53
CA ARG A 677 83.42 -1.48 -7.97
C ARG A 677 83.61 -2.85 -8.64
N ARG A 678 83.36 -3.95 -7.91
CA ARG A 678 83.42 -5.33 -8.42
C ARG A 678 82.58 -6.30 -7.60
N ALA A 679 82.32 -7.48 -8.15
CA ALA A 679 81.74 -8.58 -7.38
C ALA A 679 82.72 -9.12 -6.31
N ALA A 680 82.17 -9.61 -5.20
CA ALA A 680 82.92 -10.34 -4.19
C ALA A 680 83.44 -11.65 -4.77
N ASP A 681 84.74 -11.91 -4.62
CA ASP A 681 85.29 -13.24 -4.84
C ASP A 681 84.88 -14.17 -3.68
N PRO A 682 84.90 -15.50 -3.84
CA PRO A 682 84.41 -16.41 -2.81
C PRO A 682 85.12 -16.26 -1.45
N GLY A 683 86.41 -15.92 -1.43
CA GLY A 683 87.18 -15.71 -0.21
C GLY A 683 86.81 -14.39 0.47
N GLY A 684 86.70 -13.32 -0.31
CA GLY A 684 86.22 -12.02 0.14
C GLY A 684 84.80 -12.11 0.71
N TYR A 685 83.87 -12.70 -0.03
CA TYR A 685 82.48 -12.84 0.40
C TYR A 685 82.38 -13.56 1.75
N ALA A 686 83.01 -14.73 1.88
CA ALA A 686 82.97 -15.51 3.12
C ALA A 686 83.55 -14.76 4.33
N TYR A 687 84.67 -14.05 4.14
CA TYR A 687 85.29 -13.27 5.21
C TYR A 687 84.38 -12.11 5.66
N TRP A 688 83.84 -11.33 4.71
CA TRP A 688 83.03 -10.17 5.04
C TRP A 688 81.63 -10.54 5.54
N SER A 689 81.03 -11.64 5.09
CA SER A 689 79.82 -12.20 5.71
C SER A 689 80.05 -12.58 7.17
N GLN A 690 81.23 -13.12 7.51
CA GLN A 690 81.56 -13.41 8.90
C GLN A 690 81.75 -12.13 9.72
N ILE A 691 82.37 -11.09 9.16
CA ILE A 691 82.51 -9.79 9.83
C ILE A 691 81.14 -9.15 10.06
N GLU A 692 80.26 -9.15 9.06
CA GLU A 692 78.90 -8.64 9.22
C GLU A 692 78.13 -9.40 10.29
N ALA A 693 78.14 -10.73 10.25
CA ALA A 693 77.43 -11.56 11.21
C ALA A 693 77.96 -11.41 12.65
N SER A 694 79.26 -11.13 12.83
CA SER A 694 79.90 -11.05 14.15
C SER A 694 80.02 -9.65 14.72
N GLN A 695 80.12 -8.62 13.88
CA GLN A 695 80.42 -7.23 14.27
C GLN A 695 79.45 -6.20 13.66
N GLY A 696 78.51 -6.64 12.82
CA GLY A 696 77.49 -5.82 12.19
C GLY A 696 77.93 -5.20 10.86
N THR A 697 76.93 -4.76 10.08
CA THR A 697 77.10 -4.18 8.73
C THR A 697 78.02 -2.95 8.73
N LYS A 698 77.97 -2.12 9.78
CA LYS A 698 78.86 -0.95 9.93
C LYS A 698 80.34 -1.34 9.93
N ALA A 699 80.72 -2.41 10.62
CA ALA A 699 82.11 -2.86 10.72
C ALA A 699 82.60 -3.41 9.37
N MET A 700 81.71 -4.08 8.62
CA MET A 700 81.98 -4.57 7.27
C MET A 700 82.19 -3.40 6.28
N VAL A 701 81.29 -2.42 6.26
CA VAL A 701 81.41 -1.20 5.42
C VAL A 701 82.68 -0.41 5.76
N GLU A 702 82.95 -0.18 7.04
CA GLU A 702 84.16 0.54 7.47
C GLU A 702 85.44 -0.20 7.06
N GLY A 703 85.45 -1.53 7.18
CA GLY A 703 86.58 -2.35 6.77
C GLY A 703 86.85 -2.29 5.27
N LEU A 704 85.81 -2.32 4.43
CA LEU A 704 85.92 -2.18 2.98
C LEU A 704 86.42 -0.79 2.56
N LEU A 705 85.87 0.28 3.15
CA LEU A 705 86.25 1.67 2.85
C LEU A 705 87.71 1.98 3.21
N ARG A 706 88.26 1.32 4.23
CA ARG A 706 89.65 1.49 4.67
C ARG A 706 90.62 0.46 4.07
N SER A 707 90.14 -0.37 3.14
CA SER A 707 90.96 -1.39 2.51
C SER A 707 92.00 -0.79 1.57
N GLY A 708 93.15 -1.46 1.41
CA GLY A 708 94.14 -1.10 0.39
C GLY A 708 93.57 -1.13 -1.03
N GLU A 709 92.54 -1.93 -1.27
CA GLU A 709 91.81 -1.99 -2.53
C GLU A 709 91.01 -0.71 -2.79
N ARG A 710 90.19 -0.25 -1.83
CA ARG A 710 89.49 1.04 -1.96
C ARG A 710 90.46 2.20 -2.12
N TYR A 711 91.54 2.24 -1.34
CA TYR A 711 92.55 3.29 -1.51
C TYR A 711 93.26 3.20 -2.87
N GLY A 712 93.40 2.00 -3.44
CA GLY A 712 93.87 1.82 -4.81
C GLY A 712 92.95 2.47 -5.85
N ILE A 713 91.64 2.37 -5.66
CA ILE A 713 90.64 3.06 -6.51
C ILE A 713 90.78 4.57 -6.36
N VAL A 714 90.83 5.09 -5.12
CA VAL A 714 90.99 6.53 -4.84
C VAL A 714 92.25 7.10 -5.47
N VAL A 715 93.36 6.35 -5.44
CA VAL A 715 94.61 6.76 -6.07
C VAL A 715 94.44 6.82 -7.60
N GLU A 716 93.93 5.77 -8.24
CA GLU A 716 93.76 5.79 -9.70
C GLU A 716 92.77 6.87 -10.15
N ASP A 717 91.66 7.07 -9.45
CA ASP A 717 90.68 8.11 -9.75
C ASP A 717 91.32 9.51 -9.69
N ALA A 718 92.20 9.77 -8.72
CA ALA A 718 92.90 11.05 -8.62
C ALA A 718 93.94 11.26 -9.73
N TYR A 719 94.68 10.21 -10.13
CA TYR A 719 95.62 10.29 -11.25
C TYR A 719 94.88 10.51 -12.58
N GLN A 720 93.80 9.75 -12.81
CA GLN A 720 93.00 9.87 -14.01
C GLN A 720 92.26 11.22 -14.07
N GLY A 721 91.72 11.67 -12.94
CA GLY A 721 90.96 12.91 -12.86
C GLY A 721 91.82 14.17 -12.96
N TYR A 722 92.97 14.22 -12.25
CA TYR A 722 93.77 15.44 -12.16
C TYR A 722 94.95 15.49 -13.14
N LEU A 723 95.46 14.34 -13.58
CA LEU A 723 96.64 14.25 -14.45
C LEU A 723 96.35 13.61 -15.83
N ASP A 724 95.11 13.18 -16.07
CA ASP A 724 94.65 12.50 -17.30
C ASP A 724 95.50 11.29 -17.69
N ARG A 725 95.92 10.50 -16.69
CA ARG A 725 96.67 9.26 -16.91
C ARG A 725 96.52 8.30 -15.72
N THR A 726 96.92 7.05 -15.90
CA THR A 726 97.07 6.09 -14.80
C THR A 726 98.36 6.31 -14.00
N SER A 727 98.42 5.76 -12.79
CA SER A 727 99.61 5.89 -11.94
C SER A 727 100.85 5.18 -12.53
N PHE A 728 102.06 5.78 -12.40
CA PHE A 728 103.29 5.24 -12.98
C PHE A 728 103.89 4.12 -12.12
N GLY A 729 103.71 2.87 -12.55
CA GLY A 729 104.40 1.68 -12.03
C GLY A 729 104.04 1.31 -10.57
N ASP A 730 104.20 0.02 -10.24
CA ASP A 730 103.76 -0.52 -8.95
C ASP A 730 104.37 0.18 -7.73
N SER A 731 105.58 0.72 -7.86
CA SER A 731 106.31 1.36 -6.75
C SER A 731 105.70 2.70 -6.31
N GLY A 732 105.24 3.53 -7.26
CA GLY A 732 104.66 4.85 -6.95
C GLY A 732 103.22 4.74 -6.42
N ARG A 733 102.44 3.84 -7.01
CA ARG A 733 101.08 3.52 -6.59
C ARG A 733 101.04 2.96 -5.16
N ASN A 734 101.90 1.97 -4.88
CA ASN A 734 101.94 1.33 -3.57
C ASN A 734 102.42 2.27 -2.47
N TYR A 735 103.27 3.25 -2.78
CA TYR A 735 103.64 4.29 -1.83
C TYR A 735 102.41 5.06 -1.32
N TRP A 736 101.54 5.52 -2.22
CA TRP A 736 100.31 6.23 -1.84
C TRP A 736 99.36 5.36 -1.04
N ILE A 737 99.09 4.14 -1.53
CA ILE A 737 98.19 3.19 -0.87
C ILE A 737 98.67 2.87 0.55
N GLN A 738 99.96 2.57 0.74
CA GLN A 738 100.50 2.24 2.06
C GLN A 738 100.44 3.44 3.02
N ASN A 739 100.67 4.66 2.55
CA ASN A 739 100.54 5.84 3.40
C ASN A 739 99.08 6.13 3.79
N LEU A 740 98.12 5.85 2.92
CA LEU A 740 96.68 5.97 3.22
C LEU A 740 96.21 4.87 4.18
N VAL A 741 96.59 3.61 3.94
CA VAL A 741 96.27 2.46 4.82
C VAL A 741 96.85 2.64 6.22
N ASN A 742 98.13 3.05 6.30
CA ASN A 742 98.82 3.28 7.58
C ASN A 742 98.42 4.60 8.24
N ARG A 743 97.52 5.39 7.63
CA ARG A 743 97.03 6.69 8.12
C ARG A 743 98.12 7.75 8.29
N ASN A 744 99.20 7.63 7.53
CA ASN A 744 100.24 8.66 7.43
C ASN A 744 99.78 9.86 6.59
N LEU A 745 98.81 9.65 5.69
CA LEU A 745 98.15 10.69 4.89
C LEU A 745 96.64 10.51 4.94
N THR A 746 95.91 11.63 4.89
CA THR A 746 94.47 11.62 4.55
C THR A 746 94.28 11.63 3.04
N ILE A 747 93.07 11.25 2.58
CA ILE A 747 92.72 11.32 1.14
C ILE A 747 92.90 12.75 0.61
N THR A 748 92.41 13.75 1.35
CA THR A 748 92.56 15.15 1.01
C THR A 748 94.03 15.56 0.93
N GLN A 749 94.88 15.16 1.89
CA GLN A 749 96.32 15.45 1.85
C GLN A 749 97.03 14.80 0.65
N PHE A 750 96.64 13.56 0.30
CA PHE A 750 97.13 12.89 -0.91
C PHE A 750 96.73 13.67 -2.17
N GLN A 751 95.45 14.02 -2.32
CA GLN A 751 94.96 14.77 -3.47
C GLN A 751 95.61 16.16 -3.56
N SER A 752 95.79 16.84 -2.44
CA SER A 752 96.53 18.12 -2.39
C SER A 752 97.96 17.99 -2.91
N GLN A 753 98.66 16.89 -2.60
CA GLN A 753 100.02 16.66 -3.09
C GLN A 753 100.06 16.39 -4.61
N ILE A 754 99.03 15.74 -5.17
CA ILE A 754 98.90 15.55 -6.63
C ILE A 754 98.63 16.88 -7.32
N LEU A 755 97.68 17.67 -6.82
CA LEU A 755 97.28 18.96 -7.38
C LEU A 755 98.34 20.07 -7.18
N ALA A 756 99.26 19.90 -6.23
CA ALA A 756 100.42 20.79 -6.04
C ALA A 756 101.70 20.27 -6.75
N SER A 757 101.63 19.14 -7.44
CA SER A 757 102.80 18.52 -8.07
C SER A 757 103.31 19.36 -9.24
N GLY A 758 104.62 19.26 -9.52
CA GLY A 758 105.22 19.92 -10.69
C GLY A 758 104.60 19.47 -12.02
N GLU A 759 104.01 18.27 -12.05
CA GLU A 759 103.32 17.72 -13.21
C GLU A 759 101.95 18.39 -13.44
N TYR A 760 101.14 18.52 -12.39
CA TYR A 760 99.88 19.24 -12.48
C TYR A 760 100.09 20.71 -12.89
N LEU A 761 101.11 21.35 -12.31
CA LEU A 761 101.47 22.74 -12.62
C LEU A 761 102.05 22.92 -14.04
N ALA A 762 102.63 21.87 -14.63
CA ALA A 762 103.09 21.91 -16.02
C ALA A 762 101.92 21.88 -17.01
N ASN A 763 100.88 21.10 -16.70
CA ASN A 763 99.65 21.05 -17.50
C ASN A 763 98.78 22.30 -17.28
N ASN A 764 98.95 23.00 -16.15
CA ASN A 764 98.16 24.15 -15.75
C ASN A 764 99.06 25.34 -15.35
N PRO A 765 99.44 26.23 -16.29
CA PRO A 765 100.38 27.31 -16.03
C PRO A 765 99.94 28.21 -14.87
N VAL A 766 100.88 28.52 -13.95
CA VAL A 766 100.65 29.23 -12.67
C VAL A 766 100.24 30.69 -12.90
N ASN A 767 98.93 30.88 -13.13
CA ASN A 767 98.21 32.11 -13.47
C ASN A 767 96.69 31.79 -13.35
N PHE A 768 95.80 32.55 -13.97
CA PHE A 768 94.38 32.30 -14.16
C PHE A 768 94.02 30.86 -14.60
N PRO A 769 94.77 30.17 -15.49
CA PRO A 769 94.47 28.79 -15.88
C PRO A 769 94.63 27.77 -14.73
N PHE A 770 95.61 27.94 -13.85
CA PHE A 770 95.81 27.08 -12.67
C PHE A 770 94.64 27.19 -11.69
N ILE A 771 94.24 28.41 -11.34
CA ILE A 771 93.13 28.64 -10.40
C ILE A 771 91.80 28.14 -10.99
N GLY A 772 91.57 28.39 -12.29
CA GLY A 772 90.35 27.94 -12.97
C GLY A 772 90.24 26.42 -13.08
N SER A 773 91.34 25.72 -13.35
CA SER A 773 91.33 24.25 -13.41
C SER A 773 91.17 23.64 -12.03
N LEU A 774 91.82 24.22 -11.02
CA LEU A 774 91.67 23.79 -9.63
C LEU A 774 90.24 23.92 -9.10
N SER A 775 89.48 24.94 -9.52
CA SER A 775 88.07 25.07 -9.13
C SER A 775 87.19 24.00 -9.75
N ILE A 776 87.46 23.60 -10.99
CA ILE A 776 86.75 22.51 -11.65
C ILE A 776 87.07 21.19 -10.94
N ASP A 777 88.34 20.94 -10.65
CA ASP A 777 88.81 19.67 -10.09
C ASP A 777 88.45 19.48 -8.60
N VAL A 778 88.39 20.57 -7.83
CA VAL A 778 88.16 20.51 -6.37
C VAL A 778 86.74 20.93 -5.97
N TRP A 779 86.11 21.86 -6.70
CA TRP A 779 84.75 22.34 -6.41
C TRP A 779 83.70 21.89 -7.42
N GLY A 780 84.10 21.22 -8.52
CA GLY A 780 83.18 20.75 -9.55
C GLY A 780 82.52 21.87 -10.35
N ARG A 781 82.99 23.12 -10.23
CA ARG A 781 82.38 24.28 -10.90
C ARG A 781 83.40 25.32 -11.37
N PRO A 782 83.05 26.12 -12.38
CA PRO A 782 83.86 27.27 -12.76
C PRO A 782 84.01 28.27 -11.60
N ILE A 783 85.19 28.85 -11.49
CA ILE A 783 85.47 29.91 -10.52
C ILE A 783 84.81 31.23 -10.94
N THR A 784 84.31 32.00 -9.97
CA THR A 784 83.79 33.34 -10.23
C THR A 784 84.93 34.36 -10.34
N THR A 785 84.67 35.51 -10.97
CA THR A 785 85.68 36.57 -11.11
C THR A 785 86.23 37.06 -9.76
N ALA A 786 85.37 37.20 -8.75
CA ALA A 786 85.79 37.65 -7.42
C ALA A 786 86.68 36.62 -6.68
N GLU A 787 86.33 35.32 -6.77
CA GLU A 787 87.16 34.23 -6.23
C GLU A 787 88.50 34.14 -6.97
N GLN A 788 88.47 34.28 -8.29
CA GLN A 788 89.65 34.22 -9.13
C GLN A 788 90.63 35.36 -8.81
N ASP A 789 90.12 36.59 -8.63
CA ASP A 789 90.93 37.75 -8.22
C ASP A 789 91.54 37.56 -6.82
N TYR A 790 90.80 36.97 -5.89
CA TYR A 790 91.26 36.68 -4.54
C TYR A 790 92.48 35.74 -4.55
N PHE A 791 92.38 34.58 -5.22
CA PHE A 791 93.48 33.62 -5.28
C PHE A 791 94.65 34.11 -6.16
N ALA A 792 94.36 34.85 -7.24
CA ALA A 792 95.41 35.46 -8.06
C ALA A 792 96.24 36.47 -7.27
N ASN A 793 95.61 37.28 -6.41
CA ASN A 793 96.32 38.20 -5.53
C ASN A 793 97.20 37.45 -4.51
N LYS A 794 96.75 36.32 -3.97
CA LYS A 794 97.56 35.49 -3.07
C LYS A 794 98.78 34.88 -3.74
N LEU A 795 98.66 34.41 -4.98
CA LEU A 795 99.80 33.96 -5.77
C LEU A 795 100.79 35.11 -6.02
N ASN A 796 100.29 36.30 -6.39
CA ASN A 796 101.13 37.48 -6.68
C ASN A 796 101.84 38.04 -5.43
N THR A 797 101.27 37.82 -4.24
CA THR A 797 101.85 38.25 -2.95
C THR A 797 102.72 37.19 -2.28
N GLY A 798 103.00 36.08 -2.97
CA GLY A 798 104.02 35.10 -2.59
C GLY A 798 103.51 33.79 -2.00
N THR A 799 102.20 33.51 -2.05
CA THR A 799 101.66 32.21 -1.63
C THR A 799 102.05 31.13 -2.67
N PRO A 800 102.71 30.03 -2.28
CA PRO A 800 103.06 28.97 -3.23
C PRO A 800 101.79 28.21 -3.71
N PRO A 801 101.81 27.59 -4.92
CA PRO A 801 100.66 26.86 -5.45
C PRO A 801 100.08 25.81 -4.50
N GLY A 802 100.92 25.10 -3.74
CA GLY A 802 100.45 24.13 -2.73
C GLY A 802 99.60 24.76 -1.61
N GLY A 803 99.93 25.99 -1.20
CA GLY A 803 99.12 26.73 -0.22
C GLY A 803 97.76 27.16 -0.78
N ILE A 804 97.67 27.39 -2.10
CA ILE A 804 96.40 27.64 -2.77
C ILE A 804 95.54 26.37 -2.82
N VAL A 805 96.14 25.22 -3.15
CA VAL A 805 95.45 23.92 -3.16
C VAL A 805 94.88 23.57 -1.80
N GLU A 806 95.65 23.75 -0.72
CA GLU A 806 95.18 23.54 0.65
C GLU A 806 93.97 24.41 1.00
N GLU A 807 93.96 25.67 0.56
CA GLU A 807 92.83 26.58 0.79
C GLU A 807 91.58 26.19 0.00
N PHE A 808 91.72 25.63 -1.21
CA PHE A 808 90.59 25.10 -1.99
C PHE A 808 89.92 23.93 -1.28
N PHE A 809 90.69 23.03 -0.66
CA PHE A 809 90.15 21.92 0.13
C PHE A 809 89.61 22.36 1.50
N ALA A 810 90.05 23.49 2.04
CA ALA A 810 89.49 24.06 3.28
C ALA A 810 88.17 24.83 3.06
N ASN A 811 87.84 25.14 1.80
CA ASN A 811 86.70 25.97 1.43
C ASN A 811 85.36 25.21 1.54
N GLU A 812 84.28 25.93 1.87
CA GLU A 812 82.90 25.39 1.92
C GLU A 812 82.47 24.76 0.59
N ASN A 813 82.90 25.31 -0.55
CA ASN A 813 82.56 24.79 -1.87
C ASN A 813 83.06 23.35 -2.07
N TRP A 814 84.24 23.01 -1.53
CA TRP A 814 84.72 21.63 -1.57
C TRP A 814 83.85 20.71 -0.72
N ARG A 815 83.42 21.14 0.47
CA ARG A 815 82.57 20.32 1.35
C ARG A 815 81.25 19.99 0.66
N HIS A 816 80.55 20.98 0.13
CA HIS A 816 79.30 20.78 -0.63
C HIS A 816 79.49 19.87 -1.85
N TYR A 817 80.59 20.05 -2.59
CA TYR A 817 80.90 19.21 -3.73
C TYR A 817 81.17 17.75 -3.32
N ALA A 818 81.98 17.53 -2.28
CA ALA A 818 82.30 16.20 -1.77
C ALA A 818 81.08 15.46 -1.22
N ILE A 819 80.17 16.17 -0.53
CA ILE A 819 78.91 15.61 -0.02
C ILE A 819 78.03 15.16 -1.18
N ASN A 820 77.78 16.05 -2.15
CA ASN A 820 76.93 15.72 -3.29
C ASN A 820 77.50 14.58 -4.15
N MET A 821 78.81 14.58 -4.40
CA MET A 821 79.45 13.50 -5.13
C MET A 821 79.37 12.16 -4.39
N SER A 822 79.44 12.17 -3.06
CA SER A 822 79.28 10.94 -2.25
C SER A 822 77.84 10.40 -2.30
N TYR A 823 76.84 11.28 -2.22
CA TYR A 823 75.44 10.90 -2.35
C TYR A 823 75.12 10.39 -3.77
N LEU A 824 75.68 11.02 -4.80
CA LEU A 824 75.53 10.58 -6.18
C LEU A 824 76.20 9.22 -6.42
N GLU A 825 77.42 9.02 -5.89
CA GLU A 825 78.16 7.75 -6.05
C GLU A 825 77.41 6.59 -5.38
N PHE A 826 76.89 6.78 -4.17
CA PHE A 826 76.41 5.65 -3.36
C PHE A 826 74.89 5.54 -3.22
N LEU A 827 74.14 6.62 -3.41
CA LEU A 827 72.68 6.65 -3.29
C LEU A 827 71.99 7.04 -4.61
N GLY A 828 72.75 7.33 -5.67
CA GLY A 828 72.21 7.65 -6.99
C GLY A 828 71.44 8.97 -7.09
N ARG A 829 71.52 9.83 -6.07
CA ARG A 829 70.83 11.13 -6.00
C ARG A 829 71.72 12.18 -5.34
N PRO A 830 71.50 13.50 -5.56
CA PRO A 830 72.18 14.52 -4.77
C PRO A 830 71.70 14.52 -3.31
N ALA A 831 72.48 15.13 -2.43
CA ALA A 831 72.05 15.36 -1.05
C ALA A 831 70.86 16.34 -1.03
N ASP A 832 69.86 16.06 -0.20
CA ASP A 832 68.81 17.05 0.06
C ASP A 832 69.38 18.20 0.92
N PRO A 833 68.72 19.38 0.95
CA PRO A 833 69.25 20.54 1.66
C PRO A 833 69.52 20.31 3.15
N GLY A 834 68.79 19.39 3.80
CA GLY A 834 68.98 19.07 5.21
C GLY A 834 70.20 18.17 5.43
N GLY A 835 70.36 17.16 4.59
CA GLY A 835 71.54 16.28 4.59
C GLY A 835 72.82 17.02 4.23
N ASP A 836 72.78 17.90 3.24
CA ASP A 836 73.91 18.74 2.82
C ASP A 836 74.39 19.64 3.96
N ALA A 837 73.48 20.40 4.60
CA ALA A 837 73.81 21.25 5.74
C ALA A 837 74.36 20.48 6.95
N PHE A 838 73.82 19.28 7.22
CA PHE A 838 74.31 18.44 8.32
C PHE A 838 75.76 17.99 8.09
N TRP A 839 76.06 17.48 6.89
CA TRP A 839 77.39 16.98 6.57
C TRP A 839 78.41 18.09 6.37
N GLU A 840 77.99 19.25 5.88
CA GLU A 840 78.87 20.41 5.71
C GLU A 840 79.40 20.90 7.06
N ASN A 841 78.52 21.08 8.04
CA ASN A 841 78.90 21.39 9.41
C ASN A 841 79.77 20.28 10.05
N TYR A 842 79.51 19.01 9.76
CA TYR A 842 80.33 17.90 10.25
C TYR A 842 81.77 17.95 9.71
N LEU A 843 81.93 18.15 8.40
CA LEU A 843 83.23 18.24 7.73
C LEU A 843 84.00 19.51 8.12
N GLU A 844 83.30 20.60 8.44
CA GLU A 844 83.93 21.85 8.88
C GLU A 844 84.49 21.74 10.31
N THR A 845 83.75 21.13 11.23
CA THR A 845 84.04 21.24 12.67
C THR A 845 84.84 20.08 13.24
N THR A 846 84.61 18.84 12.77
CA THR A 846 85.00 17.67 13.58
C THR A 846 85.36 16.38 12.81
N GLY A 847 85.07 16.27 11.51
CA GLY A 847 84.99 14.96 10.86
C GLY A 847 85.86 14.75 9.60
N PRO A 848 86.60 13.64 9.48
CA PRO A 848 87.21 13.26 8.21
C PRO A 848 86.15 12.72 7.23
N LEU A 849 86.30 12.99 5.93
CA LEU A 849 85.40 12.52 4.86
C LEU A 849 85.06 11.03 4.93
N ILE A 850 86.02 10.19 5.34
CA ILE A 850 85.81 8.75 5.45
C ILE A 850 84.73 8.36 6.48
N ALA A 851 84.55 9.15 7.54
CA ALA A 851 83.55 8.87 8.56
C ALA A 851 82.12 9.22 8.09
N MET A 852 81.99 10.26 7.26
CA MET A 852 80.75 10.57 6.55
C MET A 852 80.36 9.41 5.62
N LEU A 853 81.30 8.91 4.82
CA LEU A 853 81.04 7.79 3.90
C LEU A 853 80.56 6.54 4.65
N ILE A 854 81.17 6.19 5.78
CA ILE A 854 80.73 5.07 6.63
C ILE A 854 79.28 5.25 7.10
N ALA A 855 78.90 6.48 7.47
CA ALA A 855 77.56 6.76 7.94
C ALA A 855 76.51 6.67 6.82
N ILE A 856 76.81 7.21 5.63
CA ILE A 856 75.95 7.11 4.44
C ILE A 856 75.74 5.65 4.04
N LEU A 857 76.83 4.88 3.99
CA LEU A 857 76.85 3.50 3.54
C LEU A 857 76.35 2.46 4.56
N ASN A 858 76.00 2.90 5.78
CA ASN A 858 75.41 2.07 6.82
C ASN A 858 73.92 2.42 7.06
N THR A 859 73.23 2.87 6.02
CA THR A 859 71.79 3.20 6.07
C THR A 859 70.97 2.12 5.37
N ASP A 860 69.70 2.00 5.78
CA ASP A 860 68.75 1.16 5.05
C ASP A 860 68.56 1.64 3.61
N GLU A 861 68.69 2.95 3.36
CA GLU A 861 68.63 3.54 2.01
C GLU A 861 69.74 3.01 1.09
N PHE A 862 70.96 2.80 1.61
CA PHE A 862 72.02 2.19 0.83
C PHE A 862 71.73 0.71 0.52
N PHE A 863 71.07 -0.02 1.43
CA PHE A 863 70.80 -1.45 1.23
C PHE A 863 69.44 -1.77 0.59
N SER A 864 68.50 -0.82 0.55
CA SER A 864 67.28 -0.90 -0.27
C SER A 864 67.62 -0.91 -1.75
#